data_AF-A0A9X1PSU2-F1
#
_entry.id   AF-A0A9X1PSU2-F1
#
_cell.length_a   1.000
_cell.length_b   1.000
_cell.length_c   1.000
_cell.angle_alpha   90.00
_cell.angle_beta   90.00
_cell.angle_gamma   90.00
#
_symmetry.space_group_name_H-M   'P 1'
#
loop_
_entity.id
_entity.type
_entity.pdbx_description
1 polymer ?
#
loop_
_entity_poly.entity_id
_entity_poly.type
_entity_poly.pdbx_seq_one_letter_code
_entity_poly.pdbx_strand_id
1 'polypeptide(L)'
;PVPSAPQTEPALNGVRITWDGAFADADAAPLDLSRVQVHLMTSADAEPDVMWPAATIEAASGASVTIATNYYDPIWVRLVAVNTSGTPSLPSAAVQTAARRAASTDVGTGVIQQGHIAVGAIITPHLAVGSVTPDQIAVGQGTNLMPDPGFEGAATAAAIAAAGAPWSLAPGNRTGIGVRADCLADTPTYFTLPLARVPILAGVQLYMAVDILTSDDLNASGVKILARWENAVGTVLGYGVVEKTTPIPGMWQRITGQVAAPQGTTQAVLCLESSAATAGWVVFDNSEVHTIFGRVTGGARAEIGPQGVRLFDETGEEAVSLVTGAPQYLTLRNNGEPVATIDTDGSAGFNDVNVAGELTVGGEPVSDLFGAGPKGIIARAAPGTTVTTTGSEMGYLELPFTAEAGRLYRIVFRATADLDNATDGEIHLYLRDGGTAKPTLTSTLRETEILTPSHTGRFQRVDLEHVTSATTLGPGLHRLLLSFQNSGGTSGQTLELGLGTTGRTNVFYVEDIGPEIPLTGVYNTGGGTGAEPVQTYTKTYAASWSGSYASRSGYNAYYGNSCLQGYYSANNGVQASLIGFPAALATDLSGAKINKAEIYLYFDHWYYADGGKAVIRAHKHASRPAKFSCDTEAQTIAWKRNQGKWVDITAVFDSTTWRGIALDPNTTDKTFYGRARGYGQTYPPKLRVTYTK
;
A
#
# COMPACT_ATOMS: atom_id res chain seq x y z
N PRO A 1 63.38 45.82 55.21
CA PRO A 1 62.98 47.06 54.49
C PRO A 1 61.57 46.89 53.93
N VAL A 2 60.84 47.98 53.68
CA VAL A 2 59.48 47.94 53.11
C VAL A 2 59.56 47.79 51.59
N PRO A 3 58.92 46.80 50.96
CA PRO A 3 58.92 46.68 49.51
C PRO A 3 58.38 47.95 48.84
N SER A 4 58.88 48.26 47.63
CA SER A 4 58.25 49.22 46.74
C SER A 4 56.77 48.86 46.50
N ALA A 5 55.97 49.86 46.09
CA ALA A 5 54.58 49.60 45.74
C ALA A 5 54.48 48.64 44.54
N PRO A 6 53.58 47.64 44.56
CA PRO A 6 53.43 46.71 43.46
C PRO A 6 52.93 47.41 42.19
N GLN A 7 53.40 46.98 41.03
CA GLN A 7 52.73 47.27 39.76
C GLN A 7 51.64 46.23 39.53
N THR A 8 50.46 46.64 39.12
CA THR A 8 49.31 45.75 38.93
C THR A 8 48.71 45.93 37.53
N GLU A 9 48.36 44.81 36.89
CA GLU A 9 47.74 44.76 35.56
C GLU A 9 46.52 43.82 35.60
N PRO A 10 45.35 44.24 35.05
CA PRO A 10 44.21 43.33 34.89
C PRO A 10 44.55 42.14 33.98
N ALA A 11 44.28 40.93 34.43
CA ALA A 11 44.39 39.70 33.64
C ALA A 11 43.02 39.03 33.47
N LEU A 12 42.87 38.16 32.48
CA LEU A 12 41.61 37.42 32.30
C LEU A 12 41.38 36.52 33.53
N ASN A 13 40.29 36.74 34.26
CA ASN A 13 39.95 36.03 35.50
C ASN A 13 41.04 36.13 36.60
N GLY A 14 41.78 37.24 36.66
CA GLY A 14 42.79 37.46 37.68
C GLY A 14 43.50 38.80 37.58
N VAL A 15 44.55 38.97 38.39
CA VAL A 15 45.41 40.16 38.36
C VAL A 15 46.87 39.75 38.31
N ARG A 16 47.64 40.44 37.47
CA ARG A 16 49.09 40.27 37.41
C ARG A 16 49.74 41.33 38.31
N ILE A 17 50.59 40.88 39.21
CA ILE A 17 51.23 41.70 40.23
C ILE A 17 52.72 41.57 40.06
N THR A 18 53.41 42.69 39.95
CA THR A 18 54.85 42.76 39.74
C THR A 18 55.49 43.52 40.88
N TRP A 19 56.50 42.90 41.48
CA TRP A 19 57.46 43.59 42.32
C TRP A 19 58.73 43.81 41.50
N ASP A 20 59.28 45.03 41.54
CA ASP A 20 60.42 45.46 40.72
C ASP A 20 61.79 45.13 41.32
N GLY A 21 61.82 44.46 42.47
CA GLY A 21 63.05 44.13 43.19
C GLY A 21 63.57 45.24 44.10
N ALA A 22 62.87 46.40 44.14
CA ALA A 22 63.28 47.55 44.94
C ALA A 22 62.53 47.64 46.28
N PHE A 23 63.15 48.34 47.23
CA PHE A 23 62.55 48.71 48.50
C PHE A 23 62.29 50.22 48.55
N ALA A 24 61.31 50.66 49.35
CA ALA A 24 60.84 52.05 49.39
C ALA A 24 61.92 53.05 49.82
N ASP A 25 62.96 52.60 50.51
CA ASP A 25 64.15 53.34 50.94
C ASP A 25 65.30 53.35 49.91
N ALA A 26 65.09 52.75 48.72
CA ALA A 26 66.07 52.62 47.64
C ALA A 26 67.32 51.76 47.96
N ASP A 27 67.25 50.93 49.01
CA ASP A 27 68.30 49.97 49.34
C ASP A 27 68.27 48.74 48.40
N ALA A 28 69.46 48.17 48.15
CA ALA A 28 69.57 46.87 47.50
C ALA A 28 68.87 45.79 48.33
N ALA A 29 68.34 44.75 47.68
CA ALA A 29 67.68 43.66 48.37
C ALA A 29 68.60 43.05 49.45
N PRO A 30 68.14 42.95 50.72
CA PRO A 30 68.95 42.38 51.78
C PRO A 30 69.40 40.96 51.45
N LEU A 31 70.63 40.60 51.82
CA LEU A 31 71.17 39.25 51.62
C LEU A 31 70.37 38.16 52.37
N ASP A 32 69.60 38.55 53.37
CA ASP A 32 68.70 37.69 54.16
C ASP A 32 67.23 37.78 53.70
N LEU A 33 66.91 38.38 52.54
CA LEU A 33 65.56 38.34 51.98
C LEU A 33 65.18 36.90 51.65
N SER A 34 64.11 36.39 52.29
CA SER A 34 63.57 35.07 51.97
C SER A 34 62.56 35.13 50.82
N ARG A 35 61.60 36.06 50.91
CA ARG A 35 60.52 36.21 49.91
C ARG A 35 59.80 37.54 50.09
N VAL A 36 59.11 37.98 49.05
CA VAL A 36 58.08 39.02 49.10
C VAL A 36 56.72 38.36 48.98
N GLN A 37 55.90 38.51 50.00
CA GLN A 37 54.52 38.05 50.02
C GLN A 37 53.63 39.04 49.28
N VAL A 38 52.68 38.51 48.51
CA VAL A 38 51.66 39.27 47.80
C VAL A 38 50.32 39.06 48.49
N HIS A 39 49.66 40.15 48.86
CA HIS A 39 48.39 40.12 49.58
C HIS A 39 47.31 40.82 48.77
N LEU A 40 46.16 40.16 48.63
CA LEU A 40 44.95 40.71 48.02
C LEU A 40 43.95 41.08 49.11
N MET A 41 43.39 42.28 49.04
CA MET A 41 42.55 42.83 50.09
C MET A 41 41.33 43.55 49.51
N THR A 42 40.28 43.70 50.31
CA THR A 42 39.01 44.34 49.90
C THR A 42 38.99 45.86 50.16
N SER A 43 39.96 46.40 50.91
CA SER A 43 40.10 47.84 51.14
C SER A 43 41.57 48.27 51.19
N ALA A 44 41.82 49.57 50.96
CA ALA A 44 43.16 50.14 50.99
C ALA A 44 43.80 50.07 52.38
N ASP A 45 42.98 50.14 53.44
CA ASP A 45 43.40 50.22 54.85
C ASP A 45 43.42 48.86 55.56
N ALA A 46 43.04 47.77 54.86
CA ALA A 46 43.15 46.43 55.41
C ALA A 46 44.62 46.09 55.70
N GLU A 47 44.87 45.46 56.84
CA GLU A 47 46.22 44.97 57.18
C GLU A 47 46.43 43.56 56.61
N PRO A 48 47.56 43.30 55.91
CA PRO A 48 47.88 41.98 55.39
C PRO A 48 48.04 40.92 56.49
N ASP A 49 47.39 39.77 56.34
CA ASP A 49 47.68 38.61 57.17
C ASP A 49 48.92 37.89 56.63
N VAL A 50 50.06 38.17 57.24
CA VAL A 50 51.38 37.64 56.85
C VAL A 50 51.46 36.11 56.85
N MET A 51 50.52 35.40 57.48
CA MET A 51 50.47 33.93 57.48
C MET A 51 49.81 33.36 56.22
N TRP A 52 49.00 34.16 55.51
CA TRP A 52 48.18 33.71 54.37
C TRP A 52 48.34 34.60 53.14
N PRO A 53 49.56 34.66 52.57
CA PRO A 53 49.76 35.41 51.33
C PRO A 53 49.01 34.74 50.16
N ALA A 54 48.50 35.57 49.25
CA ALA A 54 47.87 35.09 48.02
C ALA A 54 48.90 34.49 47.04
N ALA A 55 50.13 34.99 47.08
CA ALA A 55 51.29 34.44 46.38
C ALA A 55 52.61 34.92 47.00
N THR A 56 53.74 34.39 46.54
CA THR A 56 55.08 34.83 46.94
C THR A 56 55.96 35.07 45.72
N ILE A 57 56.89 36.03 45.84
CA ILE A 57 57.94 36.34 44.87
C ILE A 57 59.28 36.14 45.58
N GLU A 58 60.07 35.18 45.11
CA GLU A 58 61.34 34.79 45.77
C GLU A 58 62.58 35.32 45.02
N ALA A 59 62.39 35.85 43.80
CA ALA A 59 63.45 36.49 43.05
C ALA A 59 63.76 37.86 43.66
N ALA A 60 64.95 38.01 44.25
CA ALA A 60 65.40 39.27 44.85
C ALA A 60 65.50 40.44 43.86
N SER A 61 65.58 40.16 42.55
CA SER A 61 65.55 41.15 41.46
C SER A 61 64.15 41.59 41.06
N GLY A 62 63.10 41.08 41.71
CA GLY A 62 61.71 41.27 41.29
C GLY A 62 61.20 40.19 40.33
N ALA A 63 59.88 40.02 40.29
CA ALA A 63 59.17 39.14 39.37
C ALA A 63 57.69 39.54 39.28
N SER A 64 56.97 38.94 38.33
CA SER A 64 55.50 39.01 38.27
C SER A 64 54.86 37.69 38.71
N VAL A 65 53.70 37.77 39.35
CA VAL A 65 52.81 36.64 39.59
C VAL A 65 51.40 36.99 39.14
N THR A 66 50.72 36.04 38.48
CA THR A 66 49.31 36.19 38.14
C THR A 66 48.47 35.41 39.13
N ILE A 67 47.58 36.11 39.85
CA ILE A 67 46.71 35.52 40.85
C ILE A 67 45.29 35.49 40.27
N ALA A 68 44.72 34.28 40.18
CA ALA A 68 43.34 34.12 39.75
C ALA A 68 42.39 34.71 40.80
N THR A 69 41.41 35.50 40.35
CA THR A 69 40.36 36.04 41.20
C THR A 69 39.03 35.80 40.52
N ASN A 70 38.04 35.34 41.29
CA ASN A 70 36.65 35.20 40.85
C ASN A 70 35.81 36.45 41.20
N TYR A 71 36.49 37.55 41.51
CA TYR A 71 35.89 38.82 41.94
C TYR A 71 36.39 39.94 41.02
N TYR A 72 35.44 40.74 40.53
CA TYR A 72 35.68 41.77 39.50
C TYR A 72 35.54 43.20 40.01
N ASP A 73 35.13 43.39 41.26
CA ASP A 73 35.15 44.74 41.86
C ASP A 73 36.59 45.08 42.27
N PRO A 74 36.88 46.36 42.60
CA PRO A 74 38.23 46.78 42.94
C PRO A 74 38.81 46.01 44.13
N ILE A 75 40.04 45.52 43.97
CA ILE A 75 40.85 44.89 45.00
C ILE A 75 42.12 45.71 45.24
N TRP A 76 42.71 45.56 46.42
CA TRP A 76 43.90 46.27 46.85
C TRP A 76 45.04 45.29 47.05
N VAL A 77 46.19 45.60 46.47
CA VAL A 77 47.39 44.77 46.54
C VAL A 77 48.42 45.44 47.43
N ARG A 78 48.97 44.68 48.38
CA ARG A 78 50.13 45.06 49.19
C ARG A 78 51.19 43.97 49.17
N LEU A 79 52.44 44.39 49.32
CA LEU A 79 53.60 43.52 49.39
C LEU A 79 54.21 43.55 50.79
N VAL A 80 54.66 42.41 51.29
CA VAL A 80 55.36 42.29 52.57
C VAL A 80 56.64 41.48 52.37
N ALA A 81 57.81 42.05 52.65
CA ALA A 81 59.06 41.30 52.61
C ALA A 81 59.24 40.50 53.89
N VAL A 82 59.79 39.29 53.77
CA VAL A 82 60.05 38.39 54.88
C VAL A 82 61.51 37.95 54.80
N ASN A 83 62.24 38.03 55.91
CA ASN A 83 63.63 37.58 55.98
C ASN A 83 63.75 36.06 56.23
N THR A 84 64.97 35.51 56.19
CA THR A 84 65.23 34.08 56.45
C THR A 84 64.84 33.61 57.85
N SER A 85 64.67 34.53 58.81
CA SER A 85 64.15 34.25 60.16
C SER A 85 62.62 34.30 60.26
N GLY A 86 61.92 34.54 59.14
CA GLY A 86 60.45 34.60 59.08
C GLY A 86 59.84 35.91 59.60
N THR A 87 60.63 36.94 59.85
CA THR A 87 60.15 38.24 60.34
C THR A 87 59.63 39.09 59.18
N PRO A 88 58.36 39.54 59.19
CA PRO A 88 57.80 40.39 58.15
C PRO A 88 58.22 41.86 58.29
N SER A 89 58.31 42.57 57.17
CA SER A 89 58.42 44.03 57.12
C SER A 89 57.07 44.71 57.37
N LEU A 90 57.06 46.05 57.43
CA LEU A 90 55.82 46.79 57.20
C LEU A 90 55.35 46.57 55.74
N PRO A 91 54.04 46.62 55.46
CA PRO A 91 53.50 46.50 54.11
C PRO A 91 53.87 47.67 53.20
N SER A 92 53.95 47.42 51.89
CA SER A 92 54.02 48.46 50.86
C SER A 92 52.77 49.34 50.88
N ALA A 93 52.82 50.47 50.15
CA ALA A 93 51.61 51.22 49.81
C ALA A 93 50.60 50.31 49.08
N ALA A 94 49.30 50.52 49.34
CA ALA A 94 48.22 49.78 48.70
C ALA A 94 48.02 50.27 47.26
N VAL A 95 47.95 49.33 46.31
CA VAL A 95 47.66 49.64 44.90
C VAL A 95 46.35 48.99 44.50
N GLN A 96 45.42 49.79 44.00
CA GLN A 96 44.13 49.31 43.54
C GLN A 96 44.24 48.68 42.15
N THR A 97 43.51 47.59 41.92
CA THR A 97 43.35 46.95 40.61
C THR A 97 42.04 46.17 40.56
N ALA A 98 41.74 45.54 39.43
CA ALA A 98 40.60 44.64 39.30
C ALA A 98 40.91 43.59 38.23
N ALA A 99 40.30 42.41 38.35
CA ALA A 99 40.39 41.41 37.29
C ALA A 99 39.65 41.85 36.02
N ARG A 100 40.13 41.39 34.87
CA ARG A 100 39.49 41.67 33.58
C ARG A 100 38.48 40.57 33.25
N ARG A 101 37.26 40.98 32.87
CA ARG A 101 36.26 40.08 32.27
C ARG A 101 36.64 39.71 30.84
N ALA A 102 36.14 38.57 30.37
CA ALA A 102 36.24 38.23 28.95
C ALA A 102 35.57 39.33 28.10
N ALA A 103 36.27 39.75 27.05
CA ALA A 103 35.81 40.70 26.03
C ALA A 103 35.71 39.98 24.67
N SER A 104 35.14 40.64 23.68
CA SER A 104 34.96 40.07 22.33
C SER A 104 36.27 39.61 21.68
N THR A 105 37.39 40.26 22.00
CA THR A 105 38.72 39.89 21.51
C THR A 105 39.28 38.59 22.10
N ASP A 106 38.72 38.10 23.21
CA ASP A 106 39.13 36.84 23.84
C ASP A 106 38.45 35.62 23.21
N VAL A 107 37.38 35.81 22.44
CA VAL A 107 36.60 34.74 21.80
C VAL A 107 36.73 34.84 20.28
N GLY A 108 37.90 34.43 19.77
CA GLY A 108 38.17 34.35 18.34
C GLY A 108 37.44 33.21 17.63
N THR A 109 37.43 33.24 16.30
CA THR A 109 36.91 32.14 15.47
C THR A 109 37.58 30.81 15.84
N GLY A 110 36.80 29.79 16.15
CA GLY A 110 37.29 28.44 16.45
C GLY A 110 37.84 28.22 17.88
N VAL A 111 37.81 29.24 18.76
CA VAL A 111 38.23 29.12 20.16
C VAL A 111 37.26 28.27 20.98
N ILE A 112 35.96 28.34 20.67
CA ILE A 112 34.93 27.50 21.28
C ILE A 112 34.71 26.27 20.39
N GLN A 113 35.06 25.09 20.89
CA GLN A 113 34.92 23.79 20.22
C GLN A 113 33.98 22.88 21.02
N GLN A 114 33.73 21.68 20.49
CA GLN A 114 32.90 20.68 21.17
C GLN A 114 33.45 20.39 22.58
N GLY A 115 32.58 20.49 23.58
CA GLY A 115 32.94 20.23 24.98
C GLY A 115 33.52 21.43 25.75
N HIS A 116 33.80 22.56 25.10
CA HIS A 116 34.25 23.79 25.81
C HIS A 116 33.14 24.46 26.62
N ILE A 117 31.88 24.14 26.33
CA ILE A 117 30.72 24.61 27.07
C ILE A 117 30.22 23.45 27.93
N ALA A 118 30.31 23.60 29.25
CA ALA A 118 29.75 22.62 30.17
C ALA A 118 28.23 22.58 30.07
N VAL A 119 27.64 21.40 30.35
CA VAL A 119 26.18 21.25 30.41
C VAL A 119 25.61 22.22 31.45
N GLY A 120 24.63 23.02 31.04
CA GLY A 120 24.00 24.03 31.89
C GLY A 120 24.80 25.32 32.09
N ALA A 121 25.95 25.50 31.41
CA ALA A 121 26.70 26.77 31.46
C ALA A 121 25.94 27.92 30.77
N ILE A 122 25.12 27.61 29.77
CA ILE A 122 24.20 28.55 29.12
C ILE A 122 22.78 28.17 29.53
N ILE A 123 22.14 29.04 30.31
CA ILE A 123 20.74 28.92 30.76
C ILE A 123 19.91 30.09 30.22
N THR A 124 18.59 30.04 30.39
CA THR A 124 17.65 31.02 29.82
C THR A 124 18.04 32.49 30.02
N PRO A 125 18.54 32.94 31.19
CA PRO A 125 18.99 34.33 31.36
C PRO A 125 20.26 34.72 30.57
N HIS A 126 21.06 33.75 30.13
CA HIS A 126 22.31 33.98 29.39
C HIS A 126 22.07 34.29 27.90
N LEU A 127 20.86 34.04 27.40
CA LEU A 127 20.46 34.31 26.03
C LEU A 127 19.36 35.37 26.05
N ALA A 128 19.70 36.60 25.65
CA ALA A 128 18.68 37.62 25.43
C ALA A 128 17.85 37.25 24.21
N VAL A 129 16.56 37.60 24.22
CA VAL A 129 15.68 37.45 23.04
C VAL A 129 16.32 38.19 21.86
N GLY A 130 16.51 37.48 20.74
CA GLY A 130 17.13 38.03 19.51
C GLY A 130 18.66 38.04 19.48
N SER A 131 19.35 37.60 20.53
CA SER A 131 20.83 37.52 20.54
C SER A 131 21.39 36.38 19.67
N VAL A 132 20.55 35.39 19.34
CA VAL A 132 20.85 34.30 18.41
C VAL A 132 19.75 34.27 17.35
N THR A 133 20.10 34.50 16.08
CA THR A 133 19.19 34.45 14.94
C THR A 133 19.20 33.07 14.28
N PRO A 134 18.17 32.71 13.49
CA PRO A 134 18.16 31.44 12.75
C PRO A 134 19.37 31.25 11.83
N ASP A 135 19.98 32.33 11.32
CA ASP A 135 21.20 32.26 10.50
C ASP A 135 22.45 31.86 11.31
N GLN A 136 22.40 32.03 12.63
CA GLN A 136 23.49 31.74 13.57
C GLN A 136 23.37 30.35 14.20
N ILE A 137 22.25 29.65 13.96
CA ILE A 137 22.06 28.26 14.33
C ILE A 137 22.11 27.48 13.02
N ALA A 138 22.93 26.44 12.95
CA ALA A 138 22.68 25.39 11.97
C ALA A 138 21.39 24.70 12.40
N VAL A 139 20.23 25.29 12.07
CA VAL A 139 18.93 24.65 12.21
C VAL A 139 19.01 23.53 11.19
N GLY A 140 19.45 22.36 11.66
CA GLY A 140 19.65 21.21 10.81
C GLY A 140 18.30 20.92 10.18
N GLN A 141 18.14 21.32 8.91
CA GLN A 141 17.23 20.81 7.89
C GLN A 141 16.15 19.90 8.51
N GLY A 142 15.28 20.50 9.33
CA GLY A 142 14.16 19.79 9.91
C GLY A 142 13.30 19.32 8.74
N THR A 143 12.61 18.20 8.91
CA THR A 143 11.67 17.73 7.88
C THR A 143 10.74 18.87 7.45
N ASN A 144 10.27 19.70 8.38
CA ASN A 144 9.44 20.87 8.13
C ASN A 144 10.26 22.19 8.19
N LEU A 145 10.12 23.02 7.15
CA LEU A 145 10.70 24.37 7.03
C LEU A 145 9.91 25.42 7.83
N MET A 146 8.69 25.09 8.28
CA MET A 146 7.96 25.92 9.23
C MET A 146 8.53 25.71 10.65
N PRO A 147 8.98 26.77 11.34
CA PRO A 147 9.67 26.65 12.62
C PRO A 147 8.75 26.24 13.78
N ASP A 148 7.45 26.51 13.68
CA ASP A 148 6.45 26.19 14.71
C ASP A 148 5.14 25.70 14.07
N PRO A 149 5.12 24.42 13.61
CA PRO A 149 4.01 23.85 12.84
C PRO A 149 2.65 23.91 13.55
N GLY A 150 2.64 23.71 14.86
CA GLY A 150 1.43 23.71 15.69
C GLY A 150 1.15 25.06 16.37
N PHE A 151 1.94 26.09 16.10
CA PHE A 151 1.72 27.46 16.60
C PHE A 151 1.71 27.64 18.12
N GLU A 152 2.27 26.67 18.86
CA GLU A 152 2.34 26.66 20.33
C GLU A 152 3.59 27.37 20.88
N GLY A 153 4.55 27.67 20.00
CA GLY A 153 5.88 28.13 20.34
C GLY A 153 5.99 29.65 20.46
N ALA A 154 7.08 30.07 21.12
CA ALA A 154 7.40 31.48 21.30
C ALA A 154 7.61 32.25 19.98
N ALA A 155 8.02 31.56 18.90
CA ALA A 155 8.22 32.17 17.59
C ALA A 155 6.91 32.69 16.98
N THR A 156 5.84 31.87 17.03
CA THR A 156 4.52 32.28 16.52
C THR A 156 3.92 33.38 17.40
N ALA A 157 4.04 33.27 18.71
CA ALA A 157 3.60 34.31 19.63
C ALA A 157 4.29 35.67 19.35
N ALA A 158 5.59 35.66 19.06
CA ALA A 158 6.35 36.86 18.69
C ALA A 158 5.92 37.42 17.32
N ALA A 159 5.66 36.56 16.33
CA ALA A 159 5.19 36.99 15.01
C ALA A 159 3.81 37.67 15.10
N ILE A 160 2.88 37.11 15.87
CA ILE A 160 1.55 37.70 16.13
C ILE A 160 1.68 39.02 16.87
N ALA A 161 2.50 39.07 17.93
CA ALA A 161 2.72 40.30 18.69
C ALA A 161 3.32 41.42 17.83
N ALA A 162 4.24 41.09 16.92
CA ALA A 162 4.84 42.05 15.99
C ALA A 162 3.85 42.51 14.91
N ALA A 163 2.97 41.63 14.43
CA ALA A 163 1.96 41.97 13.43
C ALA A 163 0.79 42.78 14.02
N GLY A 164 0.46 42.57 15.30
CA GLY A 164 -0.67 43.23 15.97
C GLY A 164 -2.03 42.82 15.39
N ALA A 165 -3.06 43.62 15.67
CA ALA A 165 -4.38 43.39 15.08
C ALA A 165 -4.29 43.38 13.55
N PRO A 166 -4.89 42.38 12.86
CA PRO A 166 -5.98 41.52 13.35
C PRO A 166 -5.57 40.11 13.79
N TRP A 167 -4.30 39.88 14.11
CA TRP A 167 -3.81 38.55 14.46
C TRP A 167 -3.97 38.24 15.94
N SER A 168 -4.43 37.02 16.25
CA SER A 168 -4.59 36.54 17.63
C SER A 168 -4.42 35.02 17.72
N LEU A 169 -4.40 34.48 18.93
CA LEU A 169 -4.42 33.03 19.18
C LEU A 169 -5.86 32.54 19.36
N ALA A 170 -6.15 31.32 18.91
CA ALA A 170 -7.44 30.65 19.07
C ALA A 170 -7.25 29.15 19.35
N PRO A 171 -8.28 28.38 19.75
CA PRO A 171 -8.16 26.92 19.86
C PRO A 171 -7.81 26.25 18.52
N GLY A 172 -6.81 25.37 18.54
CA GLY A 172 -6.33 24.65 17.35
C GLY A 172 -7.05 23.33 17.04
N ASN A 173 -6.65 22.68 15.95
CA ASN A 173 -7.18 21.41 15.47
C ASN A 173 -6.47 20.23 16.14
N ARG A 174 -7.04 19.73 17.24
CA ARG A 174 -6.45 18.65 18.07
C ARG A 174 -5.12 19.03 18.73
N THR A 175 -4.82 20.32 18.77
CA THR A 175 -3.72 20.99 19.47
C THR A 175 -4.32 21.96 20.50
N GLY A 176 -3.48 22.66 21.27
CA GLY A 176 -3.93 23.66 22.23
C GLY A 176 -4.29 25.00 21.58
N ILE A 177 -3.53 25.40 20.56
CA ILE A 177 -3.50 26.75 19.99
C ILE A 177 -3.42 26.68 18.46
N GLY A 178 -4.05 27.64 17.80
CA GLY A 178 -3.91 27.97 16.39
C GLY A 178 -3.85 29.49 16.20
N VAL A 179 -3.54 29.93 14.97
CA VAL A 179 -3.43 31.34 14.62
C VAL A 179 -4.73 31.83 14.02
N ARG A 180 -5.33 32.88 14.58
CA ARG A 180 -6.56 33.51 14.08
C ARG A 180 -6.27 34.83 13.38
N ALA A 181 -6.97 35.06 12.28
CA ALA A 181 -7.07 36.36 11.60
C ALA A 181 -8.52 36.85 11.61
N ASP A 182 -8.77 38.01 12.23
CA ASP A 182 -10.06 38.70 12.17
C ASP A 182 -10.11 39.58 10.91
N CYS A 183 -10.85 39.12 9.90
CA CYS A 183 -10.78 39.65 8.54
C CYS A 183 -11.70 40.86 8.30
N LEU A 184 -11.83 41.76 9.28
CA LEU A 184 -12.71 42.92 9.19
C LEU A 184 -12.01 44.10 8.51
N ALA A 185 -12.53 44.53 7.35
CA ALA A 185 -12.03 45.72 6.64
C ALA A 185 -13.11 46.36 5.75
N ASP A 186 -13.12 47.70 5.67
CA ASP A 186 -14.06 48.46 4.82
C ASP A 186 -13.82 48.26 3.32
N THR A 187 -12.61 47.84 2.94
CA THR A 187 -12.22 47.53 1.56
C THR A 187 -11.46 46.21 1.51
N PRO A 188 -11.48 45.47 0.38
CA PRO A 188 -10.82 44.17 0.27
C PRO A 188 -9.32 44.26 0.63
N THR A 189 -8.96 43.60 1.74
CA THR A 189 -7.62 43.71 2.34
C THR A 189 -6.92 42.35 2.36
N TYR A 190 -5.61 42.35 2.15
CA TYR A 190 -4.78 41.14 2.27
C TYR A 190 -4.18 41.07 3.68
N PHE A 191 -4.73 40.17 4.48
CA PHE A 191 -4.23 39.92 5.83
C PHE A 191 -3.15 38.85 5.74
N THR A 192 -1.89 39.27 5.60
CA THR A 192 -0.72 38.37 5.48
C THR A 192 0.12 38.39 6.75
N LEU A 193 0.37 37.21 7.34
CA LEU A 193 1.28 37.04 8.48
C LEU A 193 2.56 36.32 8.03
N PRO A 194 3.72 36.99 7.97
CA PRO A 194 5.00 36.34 7.78
C PRO A 194 5.39 35.55 9.02
N LEU A 195 5.68 34.25 8.86
CA LEU A 195 6.03 33.36 9.97
C LEU A 195 7.53 33.03 9.98
N ALA A 196 8.10 32.79 8.81
CA ALA A 196 9.49 32.35 8.69
C ALA A 196 10.13 32.82 7.39
N ARG A 197 11.45 33.04 7.43
CA ARG A 197 12.28 33.28 6.26
C ARG A 197 13.26 32.11 6.14
N VAL A 198 13.25 31.41 5.02
CA VAL A 198 14.06 30.21 4.80
C VAL A 198 14.92 30.35 3.52
N PRO A 199 16.18 29.90 3.53
CA PRO A 199 17.02 29.91 2.34
C PRO A 199 16.53 28.86 1.33
N ILE A 200 16.26 29.28 0.09
CA ILE A 200 15.74 28.44 -0.99
C ILE A 200 16.38 28.84 -2.31
N LEU A 201 16.83 27.87 -3.10
CA LEU A 201 17.38 28.12 -4.43
C LEU A 201 16.28 28.14 -5.50
N ALA A 202 16.53 28.84 -6.60
CA ALA A 202 15.71 28.78 -7.79
C ALA A 202 15.46 27.33 -8.25
N GLY A 203 14.23 27.02 -8.68
CA GLY A 203 13.81 25.69 -9.13
C GLY A 203 13.47 24.70 -8.02
N VAL A 204 13.83 24.98 -6.75
CA VAL A 204 13.40 24.17 -5.60
C VAL A 204 11.88 24.21 -5.48
N GLN A 205 11.30 23.07 -5.12
CA GLN A 205 9.88 22.95 -4.88
C GLN A 205 9.55 22.67 -3.43
N LEU A 206 8.43 23.24 -2.99
CA LEU A 206 7.91 23.07 -1.65
C LEU A 206 6.54 22.39 -1.74
N TYR A 207 6.37 21.33 -0.97
CA TYR A 207 5.06 20.90 -0.50
C TYR A 207 4.63 21.83 0.62
N MET A 208 3.40 22.34 0.58
CA MET A 208 2.84 23.18 1.63
C MET A 208 1.44 22.70 2.00
N ALA A 209 1.15 22.69 3.30
CA ALA A 209 -0.17 22.38 3.81
C ALA A 209 -0.45 23.08 5.14
N VAL A 210 -1.73 23.32 5.43
CA VAL A 210 -2.21 23.88 6.70
C VAL A 210 -3.67 23.50 6.89
N ASP A 211 -4.09 23.32 8.14
CA ASP A 211 -5.50 23.14 8.49
C ASP A 211 -6.15 24.52 8.68
N ILE A 212 -7.37 24.67 8.19
CA ILE A 212 -8.15 25.92 8.25
C ILE A 212 -9.53 25.67 8.85
N LEU A 213 -10.01 26.62 9.65
CA LEU A 213 -11.38 26.72 10.16
C LEU A 213 -11.88 28.14 9.89
N THR A 214 -13.04 28.28 9.27
CA THR A 214 -13.59 29.59 8.87
C THR A 214 -14.96 29.84 9.47
N SER A 215 -15.28 31.11 9.66
CA SER A 215 -16.61 31.56 10.06
C SER A 215 -17.64 31.47 8.92
N ASP A 216 -18.93 31.47 9.27
CA ASP A 216 -20.04 31.44 8.30
C ASP A 216 -20.11 32.72 7.46
N ASP A 217 -19.65 33.84 8.01
CA ASP A 217 -19.67 35.18 7.41
C ASP A 217 -18.34 35.59 6.75
N LEU A 218 -17.39 34.66 6.61
CA LEU A 218 -16.10 34.96 5.97
C LEU A 218 -16.33 35.43 4.52
N ASN A 219 -16.00 36.69 4.25
CA ASN A 219 -15.99 37.26 2.91
C ASN A 219 -14.53 37.53 2.49
N ALA A 220 -13.93 36.55 1.81
CA ALA A 220 -12.56 36.60 1.31
C ALA A 220 -12.47 35.95 -0.07
N SER A 221 -11.50 36.37 -0.89
CA SER A 221 -11.23 35.72 -2.18
C SER A 221 -10.54 34.36 -2.02
N GLY A 222 -9.85 34.13 -0.90
CA GLY A 222 -9.23 32.86 -0.57
C GLY A 222 -8.48 32.87 0.76
N VAL A 223 -8.35 31.69 1.35
CA VAL A 223 -7.54 31.42 2.55
C VAL A 223 -6.32 30.59 2.14
N LYS A 224 -5.12 30.98 2.58
CA LYS A 224 -3.86 30.53 1.99
C LYS A 224 -2.77 30.21 3.01
N ILE A 225 -1.93 29.25 2.64
CA ILE A 225 -0.52 29.21 3.01
C ILE A 225 0.29 29.52 1.76
N LEU A 226 1.30 30.38 1.88
CA LEU A 226 2.09 30.83 0.73
C LEU A 226 3.58 30.96 1.03
N ALA A 227 4.38 30.88 -0.03
CA ALA A 227 5.80 31.20 -0.04
C ALA A 227 6.01 32.43 -0.91
N ARG A 228 6.43 33.55 -0.31
CA ARG A 228 6.86 34.75 -1.04
C ARG A 228 8.33 34.60 -1.42
N TRP A 229 8.62 34.51 -2.71
CA TRP A 229 9.97 34.29 -3.22
C TRP A 229 10.74 35.61 -3.27
N GLU A 230 11.95 35.62 -2.71
CA GLU A 230 12.80 36.81 -2.67
C GLU A 230 14.21 36.52 -3.20
N ASN A 231 14.83 37.52 -3.82
CA ASN A 231 16.25 37.50 -4.18
C ASN A 231 17.14 37.85 -2.97
N ALA A 232 18.46 37.90 -3.18
CA ALA A 232 19.45 38.11 -2.10
C ALA A 232 19.32 39.48 -1.40
N VAL A 233 18.63 40.44 -2.04
CA VAL A 233 18.43 41.81 -1.55
C VAL A 233 17.00 42.00 -1.01
N GLY A 234 16.19 40.93 -0.96
CA GLY A 234 14.81 40.97 -0.45
C GLY A 234 13.76 41.45 -1.47
N THR A 235 14.10 41.57 -2.75
CA THR A 235 13.12 41.90 -3.79
C THR A 235 12.19 40.72 -4.02
N VAL A 236 10.87 40.94 -3.96
CA VAL A 236 9.86 39.92 -4.25
C VAL A 236 9.88 39.56 -5.73
N LEU A 237 10.09 38.28 -6.03
CA LEU A 237 10.10 37.72 -7.38
C LEU A 237 8.75 37.09 -7.77
N GLY A 238 7.93 36.76 -6.77
CA GLY A 238 6.62 36.16 -6.96
C GLY A 238 6.13 35.43 -5.72
N TYR A 239 5.03 34.68 -5.88
CA TYR A 239 4.39 33.94 -4.80
C TYR A 239 4.05 32.52 -5.24
N GLY A 240 4.40 31.54 -4.41
CA GLY A 240 3.84 30.20 -4.46
C GLY A 240 2.63 30.13 -3.54
N VAL A 241 1.45 29.85 -4.07
CA VAL A 241 0.19 29.89 -3.31
C VAL A 241 -0.46 28.52 -3.25
N VAL A 242 -0.87 28.10 -2.05
CA VAL A 242 -1.79 26.98 -1.82
C VAL A 242 -3.02 27.55 -1.12
N GLU A 243 -4.18 27.45 -1.76
CA GLU A 243 -5.38 28.17 -1.31
C GLU A 243 -6.67 27.35 -1.35
N LYS A 244 -7.67 27.84 -0.61
CA LYS A 244 -9.07 27.47 -0.73
C LYS A 244 -9.90 28.73 -0.95
N THR A 245 -10.54 28.83 -2.11
CA THR A 245 -11.40 29.97 -2.50
C THR A 245 -12.84 29.84 -1.99
N THR A 246 -13.25 28.64 -1.58
CA THR A 246 -14.58 28.36 -1.03
C THR A 246 -14.48 27.38 0.14
N PRO A 247 -13.98 27.83 1.30
CA PRO A 247 -13.89 27.00 2.50
C PRO A 247 -15.28 26.68 3.05
N ILE A 248 -15.47 25.47 3.59
CA ILE A 248 -16.71 25.07 4.27
C ILE A 248 -16.71 25.64 5.71
N PRO A 249 -17.63 26.54 6.08
CA PRO A 249 -17.65 27.11 7.43
C PRO A 249 -17.87 26.08 8.54
N GLY A 250 -17.36 26.38 9.74
CA GLY A 250 -17.61 25.58 10.95
C GLY A 250 -16.95 24.20 11.00
N MET A 251 -16.13 23.83 10.01
CA MET A 251 -15.44 22.55 9.95
C MET A 251 -13.97 22.71 9.57
N TRP A 252 -13.08 22.07 10.34
CA TRP A 252 -11.66 21.98 10.02
C TRP A 252 -11.43 21.28 8.68
N GLN A 253 -10.64 21.91 7.81
CA GLN A 253 -10.27 21.40 6.49
C GLN A 253 -8.77 21.56 6.27
N ARG A 254 -8.12 20.56 5.67
CA ARG A 254 -6.72 20.69 5.26
C ARG A 254 -6.62 21.23 3.85
N ILE A 255 -5.84 22.29 3.65
CA ILE A 255 -5.39 22.76 2.33
C ILE A 255 -3.97 22.25 2.10
N THR A 256 -3.68 21.81 0.88
CA THR A 256 -2.41 21.17 0.52
C THR A 256 -2.09 21.43 -0.95
N GLY A 257 -0.82 21.64 -1.27
CA GLY A 257 -0.37 21.84 -2.64
C GLY A 257 1.15 21.90 -2.77
N GLN A 258 1.62 22.08 -4.00
CA GLN A 258 3.03 22.16 -4.32
C GLN A 258 3.32 23.47 -5.05
N VAL A 259 4.43 24.12 -4.72
CA VAL A 259 4.85 25.40 -5.32
C VAL A 259 6.32 25.35 -5.69
N ALA A 260 6.72 26.13 -6.69
CA ALA A 260 8.10 26.16 -7.19
C ALA A 260 8.70 27.56 -7.10
N ALA A 261 9.97 27.63 -6.68
CA ALA A 261 10.73 28.87 -6.63
C ALA A 261 11.10 29.33 -8.06
N PRO A 262 10.75 30.56 -8.47
CA PRO A 262 11.14 31.11 -9.76
C PRO A 262 12.66 31.33 -9.86
N GLN A 263 13.14 31.59 -11.08
CA GLN A 263 14.54 31.95 -11.32
C GLN A 263 14.97 33.17 -10.50
N GLY A 264 16.21 33.15 -10.00
CA GLY A 264 16.77 34.21 -9.16
C GLY A 264 16.39 34.17 -7.69
N THR A 265 15.55 33.22 -7.26
CA THR A 265 15.19 33.04 -5.84
C THR A 265 16.40 32.61 -5.02
N THR A 266 16.58 33.27 -3.87
CA THR A 266 17.55 32.86 -2.85
C THR A 266 16.91 32.64 -1.48
N GLN A 267 15.68 33.14 -1.28
CA GLN A 267 14.94 33.03 -0.03
C GLN A 267 13.44 32.87 -0.29
N ALA A 268 12.75 32.21 0.64
CA ALA A 268 11.29 32.18 0.71
C ALA A 268 10.82 32.71 2.07
N VAL A 269 9.81 33.58 2.06
CA VAL A 269 9.09 33.98 3.26
C VAL A 269 7.78 33.20 3.33
N LEU A 270 7.66 32.32 4.32
CA LEU A 270 6.48 31.49 4.55
C LEU A 270 5.44 32.31 5.31
N CYS A 271 4.23 32.37 4.76
CA CYS A 271 3.15 33.20 5.30
C CYS A 271 1.81 32.45 5.37
N LEU A 272 0.95 32.91 6.27
CA LEU A 272 -0.49 32.66 6.26
C LEU A 272 -1.21 33.88 5.68
N GLU A 273 -2.29 33.68 4.94
CA GLU A 273 -3.04 34.79 4.37
C GLU A 273 -4.55 34.54 4.27
N SER A 274 -5.33 35.58 4.57
CA SER A 274 -6.71 35.74 4.11
C SER A 274 -6.74 36.87 3.08
N SER A 275 -7.01 36.54 1.82
CA SER A 275 -6.82 37.44 0.69
C SER A 275 -8.08 38.23 0.35
N ALA A 276 -7.91 39.54 0.13
CA ALA A 276 -8.98 40.45 -0.28
C ALA A 276 -10.25 40.29 0.58
N ALA A 277 -10.06 40.15 1.90
CA ALA A 277 -11.12 39.89 2.84
C ALA A 277 -11.72 41.19 3.40
N THR A 278 -13.02 41.17 3.71
CA THR A 278 -13.75 42.31 4.28
C THR A 278 -14.57 41.96 5.53
N ALA A 279 -14.87 40.67 5.77
CA ALA A 279 -15.66 40.23 6.92
C ALA A 279 -15.29 38.79 7.36
N GLY A 280 -15.70 38.42 8.58
CA GLY A 280 -15.52 37.10 9.19
C GLY A 280 -14.12 36.84 9.74
N TRP A 281 -13.81 35.57 10.02
CA TRP A 281 -12.52 35.15 10.58
C TRP A 281 -12.06 33.79 10.04
N VAL A 282 -10.76 33.54 10.18
CA VAL A 282 -10.13 32.24 9.89
C VAL A 282 -9.16 31.87 11.02
N VAL A 283 -9.09 30.57 11.35
CA VAL A 283 -8.07 29.97 12.22
C VAL A 283 -7.23 29.00 11.39
N PHE A 284 -5.92 29.05 11.56
CA PHE A 284 -4.93 28.19 10.93
C PHE A 284 -4.25 27.30 11.97
N ASP A 285 -3.94 26.06 11.60
CA ASP A 285 -3.18 25.14 12.46
C ASP A 285 -2.44 24.02 11.67
N ASN A 286 -1.54 23.27 12.31
CA ASN A 286 -0.82 22.11 11.77
C ASN A 286 -0.16 22.38 10.40
N SER A 287 0.66 23.43 10.34
CA SER A 287 1.32 23.86 9.12
C SER A 287 2.54 23.02 8.75
N GLU A 288 2.61 22.62 7.49
CA GLU A 288 3.67 21.78 6.94
C GLU A 288 4.26 22.43 5.70
N VAL A 289 5.59 22.58 5.68
CA VAL A 289 6.33 23.05 4.51
C VAL A 289 7.55 22.16 4.33
N HIS A 290 7.62 21.40 3.24
CA HIS A 290 8.68 20.43 3.00
C HIS A 290 9.30 20.63 1.62
N THR A 291 10.63 20.52 1.52
CA THR A 291 11.29 20.46 0.20
C THR A 291 10.92 19.15 -0.51
N ILE A 292 10.53 19.25 -1.78
CA ILE A 292 10.38 18.08 -2.66
C ILE A 292 11.71 17.86 -3.37
N PHE A 293 12.32 16.70 -3.17
CA PHE A 293 13.61 16.38 -3.77
C PHE A 293 13.46 16.01 -5.25
N GLY A 294 14.44 16.40 -6.07
CA GLY A 294 14.63 15.87 -7.43
C GLY A 294 13.78 16.46 -8.55
N ARG A 295 12.89 17.43 -8.30
CA ARG A 295 12.07 18.05 -9.35
C ARG A 295 12.82 19.16 -10.10
N VAL A 296 13.70 18.77 -11.03
CA VAL A 296 14.21 19.64 -12.11
C VAL A 296 13.24 19.56 -13.30
N THR A 297 13.03 20.64 -14.05
CA THR A 297 12.17 20.61 -15.25
C THR A 297 12.82 19.74 -16.33
N GLY A 298 12.17 18.62 -16.65
CA GLY A 298 12.58 17.69 -17.72
C GLY A 298 13.58 16.62 -17.28
N GLY A 299 13.72 15.59 -18.11
CA GLY A 299 14.68 14.50 -17.93
C GLY A 299 14.35 13.51 -16.81
N ALA A 300 15.23 12.51 -16.71
CA ALA A 300 15.14 11.42 -15.74
C ALA A 300 15.35 11.93 -14.32
N ARG A 301 14.40 11.64 -13.43
CA ARG A 301 14.44 12.11 -12.04
C ARG A 301 13.55 11.29 -11.12
N ALA A 302 13.86 11.36 -9.82
CA ALA A 302 13.03 10.80 -8.75
C ALA A 302 12.50 11.95 -7.89
N GLU A 303 11.19 12.03 -7.76
CA GLU A 303 10.51 13.00 -6.90
C GLU A 303 10.03 12.31 -5.64
N ILE A 304 10.47 12.79 -4.47
CA ILE A 304 10.09 12.26 -3.16
C ILE A 304 9.57 13.42 -2.32
N GLY A 305 8.37 13.25 -1.77
CA GLY A 305 7.76 14.22 -0.87
C GLY A 305 6.67 13.59 0.01
N PRO A 306 6.02 14.37 0.88
CA PRO A 306 5.00 13.88 1.81
C PRO A 306 3.83 13.15 1.12
N GLN A 307 3.57 13.47 -0.14
CA GLN A 307 2.52 12.83 -0.91
C GLN A 307 2.88 11.44 -1.44
N GLY A 308 4.18 11.09 -1.52
CA GLY A 308 4.67 9.80 -2.00
C GLY A 308 5.88 9.91 -2.92
N VAL A 309 6.02 8.96 -3.85
CA VAL A 309 7.15 8.85 -4.77
C VAL A 309 6.68 8.88 -6.22
N ARG A 310 7.40 9.63 -7.07
CA ARG A 310 7.25 9.56 -8.54
C ARG A 310 8.60 9.39 -9.20
N LEU A 311 8.65 8.62 -10.28
CA LEU A 311 9.86 8.43 -11.10
C LEU A 311 9.54 8.81 -12.55
N PHE A 312 10.46 9.53 -13.16
CA PHE A 312 10.35 9.99 -14.55
C PHE A 312 11.52 9.45 -15.37
N ASP A 313 11.26 9.18 -16.65
CA ASP A 313 12.24 8.70 -17.61
C ASP A 313 13.05 9.84 -18.27
N GLU A 314 13.92 9.49 -19.21
CA GLU A 314 14.82 10.42 -19.89
C GLU A 314 14.10 11.50 -20.71
N THR A 315 12.86 11.23 -21.16
CA THR A 315 12.03 12.22 -21.88
C THR A 315 11.25 13.10 -20.90
N GLY A 316 11.28 12.77 -19.61
CA GLY A 316 10.56 13.46 -18.55
C GLY A 316 9.13 12.97 -18.37
N GLU A 317 8.76 11.84 -18.98
CA GLU A 317 7.47 11.17 -18.79
C GLU A 317 7.45 10.37 -17.49
N GLU A 318 6.28 10.33 -16.83
CA GLU A 318 6.11 9.63 -15.56
C GLU A 318 6.01 8.12 -15.80
N ALA A 319 6.91 7.35 -15.19
CA ALA A 319 6.95 5.89 -15.30
C ALA A 319 6.43 5.19 -14.03
N VAL A 320 6.56 5.85 -12.87
CA VAL A 320 6.07 5.33 -11.58
C VAL A 320 5.40 6.46 -10.82
N SER A 321 4.20 6.19 -10.31
CA SER A 321 3.45 7.07 -9.43
C SER A 321 2.90 6.28 -8.25
N LEU A 322 3.45 6.55 -7.07
CA LEU A 322 3.01 5.98 -5.79
C LEU A 322 2.68 7.13 -4.84
N VAL A 323 1.74 7.98 -5.26
CA VAL A 323 1.33 9.18 -4.51
C VAL A 323 -0.14 9.15 -4.10
N THR A 324 -0.46 9.90 -3.06
CA THR A 324 -1.83 10.16 -2.61
C THR A 324 -2.52 11.21 -3.48
N GLY A 325 -3.81 11.02 -3.76
CA GLY A 325 -4.64 12.01 -4.49
C GLY A 325 -4.44 12.08 -6.01
N ALA A 326 -3.63 11.21 -6.60
CA ALA A 326 -3.45 11.07 -8.04
C ALA A 326 -3.47 9.59 -8.45
N PRO A 327 -3.59 9.26 -9.76
CA PRO A 327 -3.48 7.89 -10.24
C PRO A 327 -2.16 7.25 -9.80
N GLN A 328 -2.25 6.00 -9.33
CA GLN A 328 -1.10 5.21 -8.93
C GLN A 328 -0.82 4.16 -9.99
N TYR A 329 0.45 4.00 -10.36
CA TYR A 329 0.87 3.00 -11.33
C TYR A 329 2.37 2.73 -11.24
N LEU A 330 2.76 1.57 -11.75
CA LEU A 330 4.14 1.13 -11.85
C LEU A 330 4.35 0.56 -13.24
N THR A 331 5.23 1.19 -14.02
CA THR A 331 5.68 0.70 -15.32
C THR A 331 7.16 0.32 -15.25
N LEU A 332 7.45 -0.94 -15.56
CA LEU A 332 8.79 -1.47 -15.76
C LEU A 332 9.16 -1.34 -17.24
N ARG A 333 10.39 -0.91 -17.51
CA ARG A 333 10.90 -0.69 -18.87
C ARG A 333 12.17 -1.51 -19.13
N ASN A 334 12.40 -1.85 -20.40
CA ASN A 334 13.65 -2.42 -20.90
C ASN A 334 14.12 -1.58 -22.10
N ASN A 335 15.31 -0.97 -22.02
CA ASN A 335 15.83 -0.07 -23.06
C ASN A 335 14.84 1.04 -23.49
N GLY A 336 14.14 1.63 -22.52
CA GLY A 336 13.16 2.70 -22.77
C GLY A 336 11.74 2.21 -23.08
N GLU A 337 11.56 0.96 -23.49
CA GLU A 337 10.25 0.40 -23.85
C GLU A 337 9.52 -0.20 -22.64
N PRO A 338 8.24 0.10 -22.40
CA PRO A 338 7.42 -0.58 -21.39
C PRO A 338 7.33 -2.09 -21.63
N VAL A 339 7.63 -2.89 -20.62
CA VAL A 339 7.54 -4.37 -20.68
C VAL A 339 6.56 -4.97 -19.67
N ALA A 340 6.25 -4.24 -18.60
CA ALA A 340 5.22 -4.61 -17.64
C ALA A 340 4.63 -3.36 -16.98
N THR A 341 3.32 -3.31 -16.79
CA THR A 341 2.63 -2.21 -16.10
C THR A 341 1.54 -2.75 -15.19
N ILE A 342 1.34 -2.12 -14.04
CA ILE A 342 0.12 -2.20 -13.23
C ILE A 342 -0.45 -0.80 -13.02
N ASP A 343 -1.75 -0.62 -13.25
CA ASP A 343 -2.43 0.67 -13.15
C ASP A 343 -3.22 0.86 -11.84
N THR A 344 -3.91 2.00 -11.74
CA THR A 344 -4.66 2.40 -10.53
C THR A 344 -5.88 1.52 -10.26
N ASP A 345 -6.36 0.79 -11.26
CA ASP A 345 -7.51 -0.11 -11.18
C ASP A 345 -7.07 -1.57 -10.92
N GLY A 346 -5.76 -1.82 -10.89
CA GLY A 346 -5.16 -3.14 -10.78
C GLY A 346 -5.13 -3.90 -12.10
N SER A 347 -5.42 -3.26 -13.22
CA SER A 347 -5.19 -3.85 -14.54
C SER A 347 -3.70 -3.94 -14.77
N ALA A 348 -3.27 -5.05 -15.35
CA ALA A 348 -1.86 -5.29 -15.62
C ALA A 348 -1.63 -5.76 -17.06
N GLY A 349 -0.53 -5.31 -17.65
CA GLY A 349 -0.05 -5.72 -18.96
C GLY A 349 1.38 -6.23 -18.84
N PHE A 350 1.68 -7.33 -19.53
CA PHE A 350 3.00 -7.94 -19.58
C PHE A 350 3.28 -8.41 -21.01
N ASN A 351 4.51 -8.23 -21.51
CA ASN A 351 4.90 -8.77 -22.82
C ASN A 351 5.03 -10.30 -22.79
N ASP A 352 5.53 -10.85 -21.68
CA ASP A 352 5.67 -12.29 -21.44
C ASP A 352 5.41 -12.58 -19.95
N VAL A 353 4.80 -13.73 -19.66
CA VAL A 353 4.53 -14.21 -18.29
C VAL A 353 4.90 -15.69 -18.20
N ASN A 354 5.98 -15.99 -17.48
CA ASN A 354 6.34 -17.35 -17.10
C ASN A 354 6.02 -17.60 -15.62
N VAL A 355 5.25 -18.65 -15.32
CA VAL A 355 4.74 -18.92 -13.98
C VAL A 355 5.43 -20.17 -13.42
N ALA A 356 6.21 -20.00 -12.35
CA ALA A 356 6.89 -21.13 -11.69
C ALA A 356 5.94 -22.06 -10.92
N GLY A 357 4.84 -21.51 -10.41
CA GLY A 357 3.75 -22.26 -9.79
C GLY A 357 2.63 -22.53 -10.78
N GLU A 358 1.39 -22.30 -10.36
CA GLU A 358 0.19 -22.51 -11.17
C GLU A 358 -0.42 -21.17 -11.61
N LEU A 359 -0.74 -21.05 -12.90
CA LEU A 359 -1.50 -19.92 -13.42
C LEU A 359 -2.98 -20.15 -13.14
N THR A 360 -3.61 -19.27 -12.34
CA THR A 360 -5.04 -19.34 -12.03
C THR A 360 -5.80 -18.14 -12.61
N VAL A 361 -6.99 -18.37 -13.16
CA VAL A 361 -7.92 -17.33 -13.62
C VAL A 361 -9.18 -17.39 -12.76
N GLY A 362 -9.54 -16.28 -12.12
CA GLY A 362 -10.69 -16.26 -11.21
C GLY A 362 -10.56 -17.21 -10.01
N GLY A 363 -9.33 -17.57 -9.64
CA GLY A 363 -9.02 -18.52 -8.57
C GLY A 363 -9.00 -20.00 -8.99
N GLU A 364 -9.30 -20.31 -10.26
CA GLU A 364 -9.26 -21.67 -10.81
C GLU A 364 -8.01 -21.87 -11.66
N PRO A 365 -7.30 -23.01 -11.53
CA PRO A 365 -6.21 -23.35 -12.43
C PRO A 365 -6.61 -23.33 -13.89
N VAL A 366 -5.76 -22.74 -14.74
CA VAL A 366 -5.99 -22.72 -16.19
C VAL A 366 -5.99 -24.15 -16.77
N SER A 367 -5.23 -25.08 -16.17
CA SER A 367 -5.28 -26.50 -16.52
C SER A 367 -6.66 -27.11 -16.32
N ASP A 368 -7.38 -26.73 -15.27
CA ASP A 368 -8.71 -27.25 -14.97
C ASP A 368 -9.74 -26.68 -15.95
N LEU A 369 -9.60 -25.39 -16.30
CA LEU A 369 -10.43 -24.73 -17.30
C LEU A 369 -10.34 -25.43 -18.68
N PHE A 370 -9.14 -25.82 -19.10
CA PHE A 370 -8.96 -26.57 -20.34
C PHE A 370 -9.30 -28.06 -20.21
N GLY A 371 -9.04 -28.67 -19.06
CA GLY A 371 -9.35 -30.08 -18.78
C GLY A 371 -10.85 -30.39 -18.74
N ALA A 372 -11.67 -29.40 -18.40
CA ALA A 372 -13.12 -29.50 -18.41
C ALA A 372 -13.73 -29.53 -19.83
N GLY A 373 -13.02 -29.08 -20.86
CA GLY A 373 -13.50 -29.13 -22.25
C GLY A 373 -13.36 -30.51 -22.91
N PRO A 374 -13.89 -30.69 -24.14
CA PRO A 374 -13.62 -31.87 -24.96
C PRO A 374 -12.12 -32.08 -25.18
N LYS A 375 -11.64 -33.32 -25.06
CA LYS A 375 -10.22 -33.65 -25.30
C LYS A 375 -9.95 -34.04 -26.76
N GLY A 376 -10.99 -34.17 -27.59
CA GLY A 376 -10.87 -34.57 -28.99
C GLY A 376 -10.54 -36.06 -29.13
N ILE A 377 -9.85 -36.44 -30.20
CA ILE A 377 -9.52 -37.86 -30.47
C ILE A 377 -8.46 -38.35 -29.48
N ILE A 378 -8.85 -39.27 -28.60
CA ILE A 378 -8.00 -39.86 -27.55
C ILE A 378 -7.47 -41.25 -27.90
N ALA A 379 -8.09 -41.94 -28.85
CA ALA A 379 -7.62 -43.20 -29.40
C ALA A 379 -7.96 -43.27 -30.88
N ARG A 380 -7.05 -43.77 -31.72
CA ARG A 380 -7.32 -43.99 -33.15
C ARG A 380 -6.57 -45.20 -33.69
N ALA A 381 -7.18 -45.87 -34.65
CA ALA A 381 -6.59 -46.89 -35.47
C ALA A 381 -7.11 -46.77 -36.90
N ALA A 382 -6.34 -47.30 -37.85
CA ALA A 382 -6.78 -47.50 -39.22
C ALA A 382 -6.46 -48.96 -39.57
N PRO A 383 -7.42 -49.71 -40.13
CA PRO A 383 -7.15 -51.07 -40.54
C PRO A 383 -6.14 -51.08 -41.70
N GLY A 384 -5.10 -51.92 -41.56
CA GLY A 384 -4.00 -52.00 -42.52
C GLY A 384 -4.23 -52.97 -43.68
N THR A 385 -5.28 -53.78 -43.63
CA THR A 385 -5.59 -54.82 -44.62
C THR A 385 -7.09 -54.94 -44.82
N THR A 386 -7.50 -55.25 -46.05
CA THR A 386 -8.87 -55.69 -46.34
C THR A 386 -9.10 -57.09 -45.79
N VAL A 387 -10.26 -57.33 -45.20
CA VAL A 387 -10.66 -58.61 -44.62
C VAL A 387 -12.02 -59.02 -45.19
N THR A 388 -12.17 -60.30 -45.52
CA THR A 388 -13.34 -60.85 -46.22
C THR A 388 -14.05 -61.91 -45.36
N THR A 389 -15.38 -61.84 -45.26
CA THR A 389 -16.24 -62.89 -44.65
C THR A 389 -17.25 -63.43 -45.66
N THR A 390 -17.64 -64.71 -45.52
CA THR A 390 -18.68 -65.37 -46.34
C THR A 390 -20.00 -65.59 -45.59
N GLY A 391 -20.13 -65.10 -44.35
CA GLY A 391 -21.40 -65.19 -43.61
C GLY A 391 -21.31 -65.36 -42.10
N SER A 392 -20.13 -65.61 -41.53
CA SER A 392 -19.94 -65.67 -40.06
C SER A 392 -19.36 -64.36 -39.52
N GLU A 393 -19.76 -63.97 -38.32
CA GLU A 393 -19.15 -62.83 -37.64
C GLU A 393 -17.65 -63.06 -37.46
N MET A 394 -16.84 -62.06 -37.83
CA MET A 394 -15.40 -62.10 -37.63
C MET A 394 -14.89 -60.81 -36.97
N GLY A 395 -13.91 -60.96 -36.09
CA GLY A 395 -13.22 -59.83 -35.48
C GLY A 395 -12.34 -59.14 -36.49
N TYR A 396 -12.30 -57.81 -36.46
CA TYR A 396 -11.62 -57.02 -37.47
C TYR A 396 -10.54 -56.12 -36.88
N LEU A 397 -10.91 -55.22 -35.96
CA LEU A 397 -9.98 -54.24 -35.41
C LEU A 397 -10.25 -54.02 -33.92
N GLU A 398 -9.18 -54.02 -33.14
CA GLU A 398 -9.24 -53.70 -31.72
C GLU A 398 -8.72 -52.28 -31.46
N LEU A 399 -9.39 -51.51 -30.61
CA LEU A 399 -8.97 -50.18 -30.18
C LEU A 399 -9.12 -50.03 -28.66
N PRO A 400 -8.00 -49.95 -27.91
CA PRO A 400 -8.06 -49.66 -26.49
C PRO A 400 -8.16 -48.15 -26.23
N PHE A 401 -8.91 -47.77 -25.20
CA PHE A 401 -8.89 -46.43 -24.61
C PHE A 401 -9.23 -46.48 -23.12
N THR A 402 -8.94 -45.41 -22.37
CA THR A 402 -9.30 -45.30 -20.95
C THR A 402 -10.44 -44.29 -20.81
N ALA A 403 -11.59 -44.74 -20.32
CA ALA A 403 -12.72 -43.89 -19.97
C ALA A 403 -12.50 -43.24 -18.60
N GLU A 404 -12.63 -41.92 -18.53
CA GLU A 404 -12.55 -41.12 -17.31
C GLU A 404 -13.96 -40.87 -16.77
N ALA A 405 -14.14 -40.99 -15.46
CA ALA A 405 -15.44 -40.78 -14.82
C ALA A 405 -16.05 -39.40 -15.14
N GLY A 406 -17.35 -39.37 -15.43
CA GLY A 406 -18.09 -38.13 -15.71
C GLY A 406 -17.82 -37.53 -17.10
N ARG A 407 -17.29 -38.30 -18.05
CA ARG A 407 -17.07 -37.85 -19.45
C ARG A 407 -17.94 -38.58 -20.45
N LEU A 408 -18.14 -37.95 -21.60
CA LEU A 408 -18.89 -38.47 -22.74
C LEU A 408 -17.94 -38.78 -23.90
N TYR A 409 -18.15 -39.93 -24.53
CA TYR A 409 -17.34 -40.43 -25.63
C TYR A 409 -18.17 -40.66 -26.88
N ARG A 410 -17.55 -40.37 -28.03
CA ARG A 410 -18.04 -40.71 -29.36
C ARG A 410 -17.09 -41.72 -29.98
N ILE A 411 -17.55 -42.94 -30.17
CA ILE A 411 -16.80 -44.04 -30.76
C ILE A 411 -17.25 -44.16 -32.21
N VAL A 412 -16.33 -43.99 -33.15
CA VAL A 412 -16.65 -43.94 -34.58
C VAL A 412 -15.78 -44.89 -35.36
N PHE A 413 -16.41 -45.77 -36.11
CA PHE A 413 -15.77 -46.51 -37.19
C PHE A 413 -16.34 -46.07 -38.53
N ARG A 414 -15.46 -45.92 -39.51
CA ARG A 414 -15.80 -45.52 -40.86
C ARG A 414 -14.89 -46.22 -41.84
N ALA A 415 -15.45 -46.90 -42.82
CA ALA A 415 -14.69 -47.59 -43.85
C ALA A 415 -15.47 -47.71 -45.16
N THR A 416 -14.81 -48.26 -46.16
CA THR A 416 -15.47 -48.76 -47.37
C THR A 416 -15.62 -50.27 -47.28
N ALA A 417 -16.83 -50.76 -47.57
CA ALA A 417 -17.17 -52.17 -47.70
C ALA A 417 -17.52 -52.51 -49.15
N ASP A 418 -17.34 -53.76 -49.55
CA ASP A 418 -17.75 -54.29 -50.85
C ASP A 418 -18.47 -55.64 -50.70
N LEU A 419 -19.44 -55.88 -51.57
CA LEU A 419 -20.21 -57.12 -51.67
C LEU A 419 -20.10 -57.63 -53.10
N ASP A 420 -19.19 -58.57 -53.31
CA ASP A 420 -18.60 -58.83 -54.62
C ASP A 420 -19.56 -59.46 -55.64
N ASN A 421 -20.55 -60.25 -55.19
CA ASN A 421 -21.17 -61.25 -56.07
C ASN A 421 -22.70 -61.43 -55.93
N ALA A 422 -23.40 -60.70 -55.06
CA ALA A 422 -24.87 -60.74 -54.94
C ALA A 422 -25.50 -59.49 -54.27
N THR A 423 -26.79 -59.22 -54.53
CA THR A 423 -27.57 -58.05 -54.01
C THR A 423 -28.32 -58.34 -52.73
N ASP A 424 -28.49 -59.59 -52.37
CA ASP A 424 -29.27 -60.07 -51.25
C ASP A 424 -28.31 -60.40 -50.11
N GLY A 425 -28.09 -59.45 -49.20
CA GLY A 425 -27.26 -59.58 -48.01
C GLY A 425 -27.23 -58.28 -47.21
N GLU A 426 -26.87 -58.34 -45.94
CA GLU A 426 -26.83 -57.23 -44.99
C GLU A 426 -25.43 -57.11 -44.41
N ILE A 427 -24.87 -55.89 -44.42
CA ILE A 427 -23.61 -55.59 -43.76
C ILE A 427 -23.91 -55.31 -42.30
N HIS A 428 -23.48 -56.19 -41.41
CA HIS A 428 -23.58 -55.98 -39.97
C HIS A 428 -22.24 -55.55 -39.43
N LEU A 429 -22.20 -54.41 -38.73
CA LEU A 429 -21.06 -53.97 -37.94
C LEU A 429 -21.42 -54.06 -36.47
N TYR A 430 -20.52 -54.59 -35.67
CA TYR A 430 -20.71 -54.75 -34.23
C TYR A 430 -19.59 -54.03 -33.50
N LEU A 431 -19.96 -53.18 -32.54
CA LEU A 431 -19.04 -52.63 -31.56
C LEU A 431 -19.16 -53.44 -30.28
N ARG A 432 -18.09 -54.13 -29.91
CA ARG A 432 -18.02 -54.94 -28.69
C ARG A 432 -17.02 -54.35 -27.70
N ASP A 433 -17.31 -54.51 -26.42
CA ASP A 433 -16.47 -54.03 -25.33
C ASP A 433 -16.03 -55.19 -24.44
N GLY A 434 -14.71 -55.43 -24.41
CA GLY A 434 -14.09 -56.44 -23.53
C GLY A 434 -13.79 -55.94 -22.12
N GLY A 435 -14.05 -54.65 -21.83
CA GLY A 435 -13.55 -53.99 -20.63
C GLY A 435 -12.03 -54.05 -20.57
N THR A 436 -11.49 -54.53 -19.45
CA THR A 436 -10.05 -54.73 -19.28
C THR A 436 -9.51 -56.01 -19.94
N ALA A 437 -10.39 -56.96 -20.29
CA ALA A 437 -10.03 -58.23 -20.90
C ALA A 437 -9.82 -58.10 -22.41
N LYS A 438 -9.14 -59.08 -23.01
CA LYS A 438 -9.05 -59.18 -24.48
C LYS A 438 -10.46 -59.42 -25.05
N PRO A 439 -10.97 -58.57 -25.95
CA PRO A 439 -12.32 -58.71 -26.46
C PRO A 439 -12.46 -59.92 -27.40
N THR A 440 -13.65 -60.51 -27.42
CA THR A 440 -14.04 -61.64 -28.26
C THR A 440 -15.38 -61.35 -28.96
N LEU A 441 -15.81 -62.23 -29.86
CA LEU A 441 -17.13 -62.14 -30.51
C LEU A 441 -18.31 -62.33 -29.54
N THR A 442 -18.05 -62.69 -28.29
CA THR A 442 -19.05 -62.80 -27.23
C THR A 442 -18.93 -61.69 -26.19
N SER A 443 -18.00 -60.75 -26.37
CA SER A 443 -17.92 -59.55 -25.53
C SER A 443 -19.19 -58.71 -25.63
N THR A 444 -19.44 -57.91 -24.59
CA THR A 444 -20.64 -57.08 -24.45
C THR A 444 -20.84 -56.24 -25.70
N LEU A 445 -21.97 -56.46 -26.36
CA LEU A 445 -22.37 -55.68 -27.52
C LEU A 445 -22.81 -54.28 -27.07
N ARG A 446 -22.22 -53.24 -27.67
CA ARG A 446 -22.52 -51.83 -27.35
C ARG A 446 -23.35 -51.16 -28.44
N GLU A 447 -23.02 -51.44 -29.70
CA GLU A 447 -23.72 -50.86 -30.85
C GLU A 447 -23.76 -51.86 -31.99
N THR A 448 -24.78 -51.77 -32.84
CA THR A 448 -24.88 -52.53 -34.08
C THR A 448 -25.38 -51.64 -35.19
N GLU A 449 -24.66 -51.62 -36.30
CA GLU A 449 -25.12 -50.98 -37.53
C GLU A 449 -25.45 -52.05 -38.55
N ILE A 450 -26.65 -51.96 -39.14
CA ILE A 450 -27.11 -52.88 -40.20
C ILE A 450 -27.37 -52.06 -41.45
N LEU A 451 -26.62 -52.37 -42.51
CA LEU A 451 -26.75 -51.69 -43.79
C LEU A 451 -27.20 -52.70 -44.85
N THR A 452 -28.37 -52.46 -45.42
CA THR A 452 -28.83 -53.17 -46.61
C THR A 452 -28.29 -52.45 -47.86
N PRO A 453 -27.47 -53.10 -48.69
CA PRO A 453 -26.94 -52.52 -49.92
C PRO A 453 -28.05 -52.24 -50.91
N SER A 454 -27.97 -51.11 -51.60
CA SER A 454 -28.99 -50.72 -52.60
C SER A 454 -28.69 -51.21 -54.02
N HIS A 455 -27.53 -51.84 -54.27
CA HIS A 455 -27.12 -52.36 -55.58
C HIS A 455 -25.95 -53.38 -55.49
N THR A 456 -25.81 -54.28 -56.48
CA THR A 456 -24.72 -55.28 -56.61
C THR A 456 -23.38 -54.65 -57.01
N GLY A 457 -22.27 -55.18 -56.48
CA GLY A 457 -20.92 -54.99 -57.04
C GLY A 457 -20.35 -53.57 -56.96
N ARG A 458 -20.66 -52.84 -55.89
CA ARG A 458 -20.15 -51.48 -55.68
C ARG A 458 -19.82 -51.24 -54.21
N PHE A 459 -18.70 -50.55 -54.04
CA PHE A 459 -18.22 -49.99 -52.79
C PHE A 459 -19.26 -49.13 -52.07
N GLN A 460 -19.58 -49.48 -50.83
CA GLN A 460 -20.45 -48.70 -49.94
C GLN A 460 -19.64 -48.14 -48.79
N ARG A 461 -19.91 -46.89 -48.42
CA ARG A 461 -19.38 -46.33 -47.18
C ARG A 461 -20.19 -46.85 -46.01
N VAL A 462 -19.50 -47.37 -45.01
CA VAL A 462 -20.10 -47.89 -43.78
C VAL A 462 -19.60 -47.05 -42.62
N ASP A 463 -20.53 -46.63 -41.77
CA ASP A 463 -20.29 -45.77 -40.62
C ASP A 463 -20.98 -46.39 -39.41
N LEU A 464 -20.23 -46.67 -38.34
CA LEU A 464 -20.76 -47.04 -37.02
C LEU A 464 -20.42 -45.91 -36.07
N GLU A 465 -21.41 -45.42 -35.35
CA GLU A 465 -21.24 -44.37 -34.35
C GLU A 465 -21.97 -44.76 -33.05
N HIS A 466 -21.24 -44.72 -31.93
CA HIS A 466 -21.78 -44.97 -30.61
C HIS A 466 -21.40 -43.81 -29.68
N VAL A 467 -22.41 -43.11 -29.15
CA VAL A 467 -22.22 -42.06 -28.14
C VAL A 467 -22.60 -42.62 -26.77
N THR A 468 -21.66 -42.57 -25.83
CA THR A 468 -21.85 -43.19 -24.51
C THR A 468 -21.03 -42.51 -23.45
N SER A 469 -21.49 -42.57 -22.20
CA SER A 469 -20.80 -41.97 -21.07
C SER A 469 -19.93 -42.97 -20.31
N ALA A 470 -18.92 -42.46 -19.60
CA ALA A 470 -18.14 -43.27 -18.67
C ALA A 470 -19.00 -43.90 -17.56
N THR A 471 -20.11 -43.26 -17.19
CA THR A 471 -21.06 -43.83 -16.22
C THR A 471 -21.74 -45.10 -16.77
N THR A 472 -21.98 -45.16 -18.09
CA THR A 472 -22.60 -46.33 -18.74
C THR A 472 -21.57 -47.39 -19.13
N LEU A 473 -20.38 -46.99 -19.58
CA LEU A 473 -19.29 -47.93 -19.90
C LEU A 473 -18.66 -48.53 -18.64
N GLY A 474 -18.53 -47.73 -17.57
CA GLY A 474 -17.59 -47.92 -16.48
C GLY A 474 -16.35 -47.03 -16.69
N PRO A 475 -15.78 -46.41 -15.65
CA PRO A 475 -14.48 -45.74 -15.77
C PRO A 475 -13.35 -46.79 -15.80
N GLY A 476 -12.28 -46.49 -16.54
CA GLY A 476 -11.09 -47.35 -16.66
C GLY A 476 -10.79 -47.78 -18.09
N LEU A 477 -9.94 -48.80 -18.24
CA LEU A 477 -9.52 -49.31 -19.55
C LEU A 477 -10.67 -50.09 -20.22
N HIS A 478 -10.95 -49.73 -21.47
CA HIS A 478 -11.87 -50.42 -22.37
C HIS A 478 -11.13 -50.84 -23.64
N ARG A 479 -11.22 -52.13 -23.97
CA ARG A 479 -10.69 -52.70 -25.21
C ARG A 479 -11.86 -52.98 -26.14
N LEU A 480 -12.04 -52.08 -27.11
CA LEU A 480 -13.12 -52.16 -28.08
C LEU A 480 -12.75 -53.10 -29.22
N LEU A 481 -13.64 -53.98 -29.61
CA LEU A 481 -13.52 -54.80 -30.82
C LEU A 481 -14.60 -54.39 -31.80
N LEU A 482 -14.16 -54.02 -32.99
CA LEU A 482 -15.01 -53.97 -34.17
C LEU A 482 -15.02 -55.36 -34.81
N SER A 483 -16.21 -55.92 -34.99
CA SER A 483 -16.45 -57.14 -35.75
C SER A 483 -17.52 -56.90 -36.81
N PHE A 484 -17.56 -57.76 -37.81
CA PHE A 484 -18.51 -57.62 -38.91
C PHE A 484 -18.95 -58.97 -39.47
N GLN A 485 -20.10 -58.99 -40.12
CA GLN A 485 -20.70 -60.17 -40.72
C GLN A 485 -21.46 -59.79 -41.99
N ASN A 486 -21.48 -60.70 -42.97
CA ASN A 486 -22.49 -60.71 -44.02
C ASN A 486 -23.71 -61.55 -43.54
N SER A 487 -24.87 -60.93 -43.35
CA SER A 487 -26.09 -61.59 -42.86
C SER A 487 -27.16 -61.65 -43.96
N GLY A 488 -28.06 -62.64 -43.91
CA GLY A 488 -29.16 -62.72 -44.89
C GLY A 488 -28.74 -63.00 -46.34
N GLY A 489 -27.45 -63.30 -46.55
CA GLY A 489 -26.80 -63.50 -47.84
C GLY A 489 -27.13 -64.81 -48.54
N THR A 490 -27.21 -64.82 -49.88
CA THR A 490 -27.14 -66.09 -50.62
C THR A 490 -25.81 -66.80 -50.35
N SER A 491 -25.85 -68.13 -50.23
CA SER A 491 -24.67 -68.95 -49.94
C SER A 491 -23.52 -68.67 -50.92
N GLY A 492 -22.34 -68.34 -50.39
CA GLY A 492 -21.16 -67.97 -51.16
C GLY A 492 -20.97 -66.45 -51.34
N GLN A 493 -21.86 -65.61 -50.82
CA GLN A 493 -21.70 -64.16 -50.88
C GLN A 493 -20.59 -63.67 -49.93
N THR A 494 -19.67 -62.87 -50.45
CA THR A 494 -18.57 -62.26 -49.68
C THR A 494 -18.86 -60.81 -49.29
N LEU A 495 -18.41 -60.43 -48.11
CA LEU A 495 -18.31 -59.04 -47.65
C LEU A 495 -16.85 -58.73 -47.35
N GLU A 496 -16.31 -57.75 -48.07
CA GLU A 496 -14.98 -57.21 -47.83
C GLU A 496 -15.07 -55.90 -47.05
N LEU A 497 -14.23 -55.74 -46.02
CA LEU A 497 -14.15 -54.53 -45.22
C LEU A 497 -12.70 -54.03 -45.18
N GLY A 498 -12.50 -52.70 -45.33
CA GLY A 498 -11.17 -52.11 -45.21
C GLY A 498 -10.42 -51.89 -46.51
N LEU A 499 -11.13 -51.56 -47.59
CA LEU A 499 -10.54 -51.33 -48.92
C LEU A 499 -9.74 -50.02 -48.98
N GLY A 500 -8.48 -50.07 -48.52
CA GLY A 500 -7.55 -48.95 -48.45
C GLY A 500 -6.83 -48.65 -49.78
N THR A 501 -7.56 -48.34 -50.85
CA THR A 501 -6.99 -47.85 -52.13
C THR A 501 -6.98 -46.32 -52.20
N THR A 502 -6.18 -45.74 -53.12
CA THR A 502 -6.05 -44.29 -53.32
C THR A 502 -7.43 -43.61 -53.36
N GLY A 503 -7.68 -42.70 -52.40
CA GLY A 503 -8.93 -41.94 -52.28
C GLY A 503 -9.96 -42.47 -51.28
N ARG A 504 -9.73 -43.62 -50.62
CA ARG A 504 -10.64 -44.19 -49.59
C ARG A 504 -9.98 -44.18 -48.21
N THR A 505 -10.71 -43.72 -47.20
CA THR A 505 -10.22 -43.61 -45.81
C THR A 505 -10.94 -44.62 -44.93
N ASN A 506 -10.17 -45.42 -44.20
CA ASN A 506 -10.68 -46.29 -43.14
C ASN A 506 -10.15 -45.78 -41.79
N VAL A 507 -11.03 -45.57 -40.83
CA VAL A 507 -10.66 -45.04 -39.51
C VAL A 507 -11.56 -45.63 -38.44
N PHE A 508 -10.96 -45.95 -37.30
CA PHE A 508 -11.65 -46.27 -36.05
C PHE A 508 -11.08 -45.34 -34.98
N TYR A 509 -11.91 -44.55 -34.31
CA TYR A 509 -11.42 -43.65 -33.26
C TYR A 509 -12.42 -43.51 -32.12
N VAL A 510 -11.87 -43.11 -30.97
CA VAL A 510 -12.63 -42.66 -29.81
C VAL A 510 -12.32 -41.19 -29.62
N GLU A 511 -13.37 -40.38 -29.67
CA GLU A 511 -13.33 -38.95 -29.38
C GLU A 511 -13.96 -38.70 -28.01
N ASP A 512 -13.25 -37.98 -27.17
CA ASP A 512 -13.77 -37.42 -25.95
C ASP A 512 -14.46 -36.09 -26.28
N ILE A 513 -15.78 -36.10 -26.16
CA ILE A 513 -16.65 -34.97 -26.53
C ILE A 513 -17.03 -34.10 -25.33
N GLY A 514 -16.32 -34.24 -24.21
CA GLY A 514 -16.43 -33.37 -23.03
C GLY A 514 -17.11 -34.02 -21.83
N PRO A 515 -17.56 -33.19 -20.86
CA PRO A 515 -18.27 -33.66 -19.67
C PRO A 515 -19.56 -34.38 -20.02
N GLU A 516 -19.91 -35.38 -19.20
CA GLU A 516 -21.18 -36.08 -19.31
C GLU A 516 -22.35 -35.11 -19.13
N ILE A 517 -23.26 -35.13 -20.11
CA ILE A 517 -24.52 -34.41 -20.06
C ILE A 517 -25.66 -35.41 -19.79
N PRO A 518 -26.59 -35.09 -18.88
CA PRO A 518 -27.78 -35.93 -18.67
C PRO A 518 -28.62 -36.02 -19.94
N LEU A 519 -29.29 -37.17 -20.15
CA LEU A 519 -30.32 -37.30 -21.18
C LEU A 519 -31.49 -36.35 -20.87
N THR A 520 -31.77 -35.41 -21.78
CA THR A 520 -32.85 -34.42 -21.64
C THR A 520 -34.09 -34.77 -22.46
N GLY A 521 -34.01 -35.80 -23.32
CA GLY A 521 -35.11 -36.27 -24.13
C GLY A 521 -36.20 -36.95 -23.31
N VAL A 522 -37.45 -36.73 -23.68
CA VAL A 522 -38.62 -37.43 -23.14
C VAL A 522 -39.28 -38.26 -24.24
N TYR A 523 -39.84 -39.40 -23.86
CA TYR A 523 -40.59 -40.23 -24.78
C TYR A 523 -41.85 -39.48 -25.22
N ASN A 524 -42.05 -39.33 -26.53
CA ASN A 524 -43.20 -38.63 -27.10
C ASN A 524 -43.88 -39.53 -28.13
N THR A 525 -45.13 -39.89 -27.86
CA THR A 525 -45.98 -40.70 -28.76
C THR A 525 -46.82 -39.85 -29.71
N GLY A 526 -46.64 -38.52 -29.72
CA GLY A 526 -47.42 -37.57 -30.52
C GLY A 526 -48.73 -37.10 -29.87
N GLY A 527 -49.00 -37.52 -28.63
CA GLY A 527 -50.29 -37.27 -27.95
C GLY A 527 -50.41 -35.96 -27.16
N GLY A 528 -49.34 -35.17 -27.02
CA GLY A 528 -49.38 -33.86 -26.34
C GLY A 528 -49.65 -33.88 -24.82
N THR A 529 -49.66 -35.06 -24.17
CA THR A 529 -49.94 -35.23 -22.73
C THR A 529 -48.73 -35.72 -21.91
N GLY A 530 -47.55 -35.76 -22.53
CA GLY A 530 -46.30 -36.18 -21.87
C GLY A 530 -45.73 -35.11 -20.95
N ALA A 531 -44.82 -35.51 -20.04
CA ALA A 531 -44.04 -34.58 -19.25
C ALA A 531 -43.16 -33.72 -20.18
N GLU A 532 -43.04 -32.43 -19.88
CA GLU A 532 -42.17 -31.52 -20.62
C GLU A 532 -40.71 -31.99 -20.55
N PRO A 533 -39.93 -31.83 -21.64
CA PRO A 533 -38.51 -32.12 -21.63
C PRO A 533 -37.80 -31.26 -20.58
N VAL A 534 -37.02 -31.93 -19.75
CA VAL A 534 -36.27 -31.30 -18.67
C VAL A 534 -35.07 -30.53 -19.25
N GLN A 535 -34.90 -29.26 -18.88
CA GLN A 535 -33.82 -28.41 -19.36
C GLN A 535 -32.87 -28.02 -18.23
N THR A 536 -31.57 -27.96 -18.53
CA THR A 536 -30.56 -27.44 -17.61
C THR A 536 -30.25 -25.98 -17.94
N TYR A 537 -30.31 -25.14 -16.92
CA TYR A 537 -30.06 -23.71 -17.00
C TYR A 537 -28.85 -23.36 -16.13
N THR A 538 -28.02 -22.44 -16.62
CA THR A 538 -26.99 -21.77 -15.81
C THR A 538 -27.29 -20.27 -15.82
N LYS A 539 -27.70 -19.72 -14.68
CA LYS A 539 -28.03 -18.30 -14.54
C LYS A 539 -27.13 -17.62 -13.52
N THR A 540 -26.71 -16.39 -13.85
CA THR A 540 -25.95 -15.53 -12.94
C THR A 540 -26.80 -14.35 -12.48
N TYR A 541 -26.88 -14.16 -11.17
CA TYR A 541 -27.64 -13.11 -10.50
C TYR A 541 -26.66 -12.13 -9.84
N ALA A 542 -26.72 -10.86 -10.23
CA ALA A 542 -26.01 -9.80 -9.51
C ALA A 542 -26.68 -9.53 -8.16
N ALA A 543 -25.92 -9.18 -7.12
CA ALA A 543 -26.50 -8.74 -5.86
C ALA A 543 -27.45 -7.55 -6.08
N SER A 544 -28.59 -7.54 -5.40
CA SER A 544 -29.57 -6.45 -5.42
C SER A 544 -29.37 -5.48 -4.25
N TRP A 545 -28.74 -5.95 -3.18
CA TRP A 545 -28.36 -5.15 -2.02
C TRP A 545 -27.30 -5.90 -1.20
N SER A 546 -26.54 -5.16 -0.39
CA SER A 546 -25.66 -5.75 0.62
C SER A 546 -25.35 -4.76 1.74
N GLY A 547 -24.90 -5.23 2.89
CA GLY A 547 -24.50 -4.33 3.97
C GLY A 547 -23.91 -5.04 5.17
N SER A 548 -23.19 -4.27 5.98
CA SER A 548 -22.53 -4.72 7.21
C SER A 548 -23.35 -4.43 8.46
N TYR A 549 -23.20 -5.26 9.48
CA TYR A 549 -23.89 -5.19 10.76
C TYR A 549 -22.86 -5.21 11.88
N ALA A 550 -22.89 -4.18 12.73
CA ALA A 550 -21.97 -4.05 13.86
C ALA A 550 -22.41 -4.96 15.01
N SER A 551 -21.44 -5.63 15.65
CA SER A 551 -21.68 -6.61 16.73
C SER A 551 -22.76 -7.64 16.40
N ARG A 552 -22.88 -8.03 15.12
CA ARG A 552 -23.96 -8.90 14.61
C ARG A 552 -25.36 -8.44 15.02
N SER A 553 -25.58 -7.13 15.08
CA SER A 553 -26.82 -6.52 15.55
C SER A 553 -27.42 -5.59 14.50
N GLY A 554 -27.22 -4.27 14.61
CA GLY A 554 -27.82 -3.27 13.72
C GLY A 554 -26.99 -2.99 12.47
N TYR A 555 -27.67 -2.60 11.39
CA TYR A 555 -27.02 -2.17 10.15
C TYR A 555 -26.07 -0.99 10.40
N ASN A 556 -24.87 -1.09 9.86
CA ASN A 556 -23.83 -0.09 10.00
C ASN A 556 -23.71 0.76 8.72
N ALA A 557 -24.37 1.92 8.73
CA ALA A 557 -24.40 2.83 7.57
C ALA A 557 -23.03 3.41 7.19
N TYR A 558 -22.07 3.45 8.13
CA TYR A 558 -20.72 3.97 7.88
C TYR A 558 -20.01 3.24 6.73
N TYR A 559 -20.23 1.92 6.59
CA TYR A 559 -19.60 1.11 5.54
C TYR A 559 -20.43 1.03 4.25
N GLY A 560 -21.59 1.69 4.20
CA GLY A 560 -22.51 1.66 3.07
C GLY A 560 -22.86 0.22 2.68
N ASN A 561 -22.68 -0.11 1.39
CA ASN A 561 -22.95 -1.45 0.89
C ASN A 561 -21.80 -2.45 1.08
N SER A 562 -20.64 -2.02 1.59
CA SER A 562 -19.48 -2.91 1.78
C SER A 562 -19.82 -4.07 2.73
N CYS A 563 -19.17 -5.21 2.54
CA CYS A 563 -19.46 -6.44 3.27
C CYS A 563 -18.30 -6.81 4.19
N LEU A 564 -18.31 -6.28 5.41
CA LEU A 564 -17.33 -6.59 6.45
C LEU A 564 -17.70 -7.86 7.21
N GLN A 565 -16.69 -8.60 7.62
CA GLN A 565 -16.81 -9.72 8.54
C GLN A 565 -15.67 -9.71 9.57
N GLY A 566 -15.89 -10.36 10.71
CA GLY A 566 -14.87 -10.57 11.73
C GLY A 566 -14.63 -9.34 12.63
N TYR A 567 -13.60 -9.42 13.47
CA TYR A 567 -13.35 -8.44 14.53
C TYR A 567 -12.12 -7.56 14.26
N TYR A 568 -12.30 -6.23 14.22
CA TYR A 568 -11.18 -5.27 14.15
C TYR A 568 -10.89 -4.58 15.48
N SER A 569 -11.90 -4.07 16.16
CA SER A 569 -11.73 -3.31 17.40
C SER A 569 -12.99 -3.35 18.25
N ALA A 570 -12.83 -2.99 19.53
CA ALA A 570 -13.94 -2.91 20.47
C ALA A 570 -15.05 -1.95 20.03
N ASN A 571 -14.70 -0.85 19.36
CA ASN A 571 -15.65 0.19 18.93
C ASN A 571 -16.75 -0.33 17.99
N ASN A 572 -16.41 -1.28 17.12
CA ASN A 572 -17.35 -1.81 16.13
C ASN A 572 -17.80 -3.26 16.45
N GLY A 573 -17.09 -3.95 17.34
CA GLY A 573 -17.35 -5.36 17.66
C GLY A 573 -17.15 -6.29 16.46
N VAL A 574 -17.68 -7.52 16.58
CA VAL A 574 -17.64 -8.50 15.48
C VAL A 574 -18.59 -8.07 14.38
N GLN A 575 -18.05 -7.81 13.19
CA GLN A 575 -18.84 -7.51 11.99
C GLN A 575 -19.40 -8.79 11.38
N ALA A 576 -20.59 -8.67 10.81
CA ALA A 576 -21.15 -9.63 9.87
C ALA A 576 -21.83 -8.88 8.73
N SER A 577 -22.05 -9.54 7.60
CA SER A 577 -22.69 -8.94 6.43
C SER A 577 -23.75 -9.82 5.83
N LEU A 578 -24.72 -9.19 5.16
CA LEU A 578 -25.75 -9.86 4.37
C LEU A 578 -25.68 -9.34 2.93
N ILE A 579 -25.90 -10.25 1.97
CA ILE A 579 -25.90 -9.99 0.54
C ILE A 579 -27.14 -10.66 -0.04
N GLY A 580 -28.08 -9.87 -0.55
CA GLY A 580 -29.31 -10.36 -1.17
C GLY A 580 -29.26 -10.36 -2.69
N PHE A 581 -30.02 -11.28 -3.29
CA PHE A 581 -30.19 -11.40 -4.73
C PHE A 581 -31.63 -11.06 -5.18
N PRO A 582 -31.84 -10.75 -6.46
CA PRO A 582 -33.16 -10.39 -7.01
C PRO A 582 -34.21 -11.49 -6.81
N ALA A 583 -35.49 -11.09 -6.73
CA ALA A 583 -36.62 -12.01 -6.57
C ALA A 583 -36.74 -13.05 -7.70
N ALA A 584 -36.24 -12.74 -8.90
CA ALA A 584 -36.19 -13.66 -10.03
C ALA A 584 -35.50 -15.00 -9.70
N LEU A 585 -34.53 -14.99 -8.77
CA LEU A 585 -33.89 -16.21 -8.27
C LEU A 585 -34.91 -17.21 -7.72
N ALA A 586 -35.84 -16.75 -6.87
CA ALA A 586 -36.83 -17.63 -6.27
C ALA A 586 -37.82 -18.19 -7.31
N THR A 587 -38.19 -17.37 -8.30
CA THR A 587 -39.05 -17.78 -9.41
C THR A 587 -38.39 -18.82 -10.29
N ASP A 588 -37.12 -18.62 -10.63
CA ASP A 588 -36.34 -19.52 -11.46
C ASP A 588 -36.14 -20.89 -10.80
N LEU A 589 -35.84 -20.90 -9.50
CA LEU A 589 -35.54 -22.12 -8.76
C LEU A 589 -36.78 -22.86 -8.23
N SER A 590 -37.97 -22.27 -8.32
CA SER A 590 -39.21 -22.94 -7.90
C SER A 590 -39.44 -24.21 -8.73
N GLY A 591 -39.47 -25.36 -8.05
CA GLY A 591 -39.64 -26.69 -8.65
C GLY A 591 -38.39 -27.23 -9.35
N ALA A 592 -37.25 -26.52 -9.30
CA ALA A 592 -36.02 -26.94 -9.94
C ALA A 592 -35.17 -27.84 -9.01
N LYS A 593 -34.44 -28.78 -9.62
CA LYS A 593 -33.34 -29.50 -8.96
C LYS A 593 -32.06 -28.69 -9.10
N ILE A 594 -31.42 -28.34 -7.98
CA ILE A 594 -30.12 -27.64 -8.01
C ILE A 594 -29.02 -28.66 -8.31
N ASN A 595 -28.21 -28.36 -9.32
CA ASN A 595 -27.03 -29.13 -9.66
C ASN A 595 -25.78 -28.51 -9.02
N LYS A 596 -25.67 -27.18 -9.04
CA LYS A 596 -24.54 -26.43 -8.46
C LYS A 596 -24.94 -25.00 -8.11
N ALA A 597 -24.43 -24.45 -7.01
CA ALA A 597 -24.55 -23.04 -6.65
C ALA A 597 -23.17 -22.47 -6.31
N GLU A 598 -22.80 -21.34 -6.91
CA GLU A 598 -21.50 -20.72 -6.77
C GLU A 598 -21.63 -19.23 -6.47
N ILE A 599 -20.82 -18.73 -5.53
CA ILE A 599 -20.77 -17.30 -5.21
C ILE A 599 -19.43 -16.70 -5.65
N TYR A 600 -19.50 -15.56 -6.31
CA TYR A 600 -18.37 -14.68 -6.55
C TYR A 600 -18.28 -13.63 -5.44
N LEU A 601 -17.12 -13.54 -4.80
CA LEU A 601 -16.78 -12.49 -3.84
C LEU A 601 -15.39 -11.93 -4.15
N TYR A 602 -15.26 -10.60 -4.03
CA TYR A 602 -13.99 -9.88 -4.12
C TYR A 602 -13.64 -9.26 -2.78
N PHE A 603 -12.51 -9.68 -2.19
CA PHE A 603 -11.99 -9.11 -0.94
C PHE A 603 -10.88 -8.10 -1.23
N ASP A 604 -11.15 -6.83 -0.94
CA ASP A 604 -10.18 -5.73 -1.11
C ASP A 604 -9.29 -5.51 0.12
N HIS A 605 -9.69 -6.09 1.25
CA HIS A 605 -8.96 -5.99 2.50
C HIS A 605 -9.07 -7.25 3.35
N TRP A 606 -7.94 -7.59 3.97
CA TRP A 606 -7.80 -8.54 5.06
C TRP A 606 -6.88 -7.90 6.11
N TYR A 607 -7.04 -8.31 7.37
CA TYR A 607 -6.14 -7.89 8.44
C TYR A 607 -4.68 -8.29 8.15
N TYR A 608 -4.47 -9.53 7.70
CA TYR A 608 -3.15 -10.05 7.34
C TYR A 608 -2.86 -9.90 5.85
N ALA A 609 -1.58 -9.69 5.51
CA ALA A 609 -1.13 -9.55 4.13
C ALA A 609 -1.37 -10.82 3.29
N ASP A 610 -1.21 -12.00 3.90
CA ASP A 610 -1.40 -13.30 3.26
C ASP A 610 -2.85 -13.64 2.94
N GLY A 611 -3.80 -12.78 3.36
CA GLY A 611 -5.23 -12.96 3.22
C GLY A 611 -5.91 -13.41 4.51
N GLY A 612 -7.06 -14.05 4.35
CA GLY A 612 -7.88 -14.51 5.49
C GLY A 612 -8.90 -15.57 5.08
N LYS A 613 -9.87 -15.80 5.96
CA LYS A 613 -10.93 -16.80 5.77
C LYS A 613 -12.30 -16.14 5.81
N ALA A 614 -13.12 -16.43 4.82
CA ALA A 614 -14.52 -16.04 4.79
C ALA A 614 -15.41 -17.19 5.26
N VAL A 615 -16.37 -16.89 6.13
CA VAL A 615 -17.38 -17.85 6.59
C VAL A 615 -18.71 -17.51 5.94
N ILE A 616 -19.07 -18.30 4.94
CA ILE A 616 -20.25 -18.10 4.10
C ILE A 616 -21.40 -18.93 4.65
N ARG A 617 -22.55 -18.29 4.84
CA ARG A 617 -23.81 -18.89 5.29
C ARG A 617 -24.96 -18.46 4.39
N ALA A 618 -26.10 -19.12 4.52
CA ALA A 618 -27.34 -18.75 3.85
C ALA A 618 -28.19 -17.75 4.64
N HIS A 619 -29.12 -17.05 3.97
CA HIS A 619 -30.24 -16.38 4.63
C HIS A 619 -31.49 -16.29 3.73
N LYS A 620 -32.62 -15.95 4.36
CA LYS A 620 -33.97 -15.95 3.74
C LYS A 620 -34.57 -14.54 3.54
N HIS A 621 -33.83 -13.49 3.87
CA HIS A 621 -34.29 -12.09 3.76
C HIS A 621 -34.52 -11.65 2.31
N ALA A 622 -35.72 -11.15 2.01
CA ALA A 622 -36.06 -10.59 0.69
C ALA A 622 -35.46 -9.18 0.45
N SER A 623 -35.27 -8.42 1.53
CA SER A 623 -34.66 -7.09 1.55
C SER A 623 -33.74 -6.96 2.77
N ARG A 624 -32.92 -5.92 2.80
CA ARG A 624 -31.99 -5.67 3.92
C ARG A 624 -32.76 -5.56 5.25
N PRO A 625 -32.55 -6.47 6.22
CA PRO A 625 -33.23 -6.40 7.51
C PRO A 625 -32.60 -5.34 8.43
N ALA A 626 -33.34 -4.87 9.42
CA ALA A 626 -32.81 -3.95 10.44
C ALA A 626 -31.81 -4.63 11.41
N LYS A 627 -32.01 -5.93 11.66
CA LYS A 627 -31.17 -6.76 12.53
C LYS A 627 -30.55 -7.91 11.74
N PHE A 628 -29.31 -8.26 12.08
CA PHE A 628 -28.61 -9.37 11.48
C PHE A 628 -29.21 -10.73 11.90
N SER A 629 -29.44 -11.60 10.93
CA SER A 629 -29.68 -13.04 11.14
C SER A 629 -29.37 -13.83 9.88
N CYS A 630 -28.91 -15.07 10.03
CA CYS A 630 -28.58 -16.00 8.96
C CYS A 630 -28.76 -17.44 9.44
N ASP A 631 -28.63 -18.39 8.53
CA ASP A 631 -28.75 -19.83 8.80
C ASP A 631 -27.50 -20.40 9.51
N THR A 632 -27.62 -21.62 10.04
CA THR A 632 -26.58 -22.26 10.86
C THR A 632 -25.49 -22.96 10.05
N GLU A 633 -25.83 -23.43 8.86
CA GLU A 633 -24.92 -24.09 7.93
C GLU A 633 -23.89 -23.08 7.41
N ALA A 634 -22.63 -23.49 7.43
CA ALA A 634 -21.51 -22.61 7.10
C ALA A 634 -20.44 -23.33 6.30
N GLN A 635 -19.82 -22.59 5.40
CA GLN A 635 -18.64 -23.02 4.66
C GLN A 635 -17.53 -21.99 4.84
N THR A 636 -16.35 -22.46 5.21
CA THR A 636 -15.18 -21.59 5.43
C THR A 636 -14.21 -21.73 4.28
N ILE A 637 -13.88 -20.61 3.63
CA ILE A 637 -13.00 -20.61 2.46
C ILE A 637 -11.89 -19.57 2.63
N ALA A 638 -10.67 -19.94 2.26
CA ALA A 638 -9.53 -19.03 2.27
C ALA A 638 -9.53 -18.10 1.05
N TRP A 639 -9.12 -16.85 1.25
CA TRP A 639 -8.99 -15.82 0.22
C TRP A 639 -7.69 -15.05 0.40
N LYS A 640 -7.07 -14.69 -0.72
CA LYS A 640 -5.98 -13.71 -0.75
C LYS A 640 -6.53 -12.29 -0.73
N ARG A 641 -5.66 -11.32 -0.45
CA ARG A 641 -5.98 -9.89 -0.57
C ARG A 641 -6.10 -9.50 -2.05
N ASN A 642 -7.02 -8.61 -2.36
CA ASN A 642 -7.34 -8.18 -3.73
C ASN A 642 -7.69 -9.35 -4.67
N GLN A 643 -8.37 -10.37 -4.14
CA GLN A 643 -8.77 -11.55 -4.89
C GLN A 643 -10.28 -11.61 -5.05
N GLY A 644 -10.73 -11.68 -6.30
CA GLY A 644 -12.07 -12.10 -6.69
C GLY A 644 -12.05 -13.53 -7.21
N LYS A 645 -12.92 -14.40 -6.68
CA LYS A 645 -13.09 -15.76 -7.20
C LYS A 645 -14.51 -16.28 -7.00
N TRP A 646 -14.87 -17.24 -7.84
CA TRP A 646 -16.04 -18.08 -7.65
C TRP A 646 -15.72 -19.19 -6.65
N VAL A 647 -16.68 -19.52 -5.80
CA VAL A 647 -16.58 -20.67 -4.89
C VAL A 647 -17.88 -21.44 -4.90
N ASP A 648 -17.78 -22.77 -4.93
CA ASP A 648 -18.92 -23.66 -4.80
C ASP A 648 -19.48 -23.58 -3.37
N ILE A 649 -20.75 -23.21 -3.25
CA ILE A 649 -21.51 -23.10 -2.00
C ILE A 649 -22.72 -24.03 -1.99
N THR A 650 -22.77 -25.03 -2.87
CA THR A 650 -23.88 -25.97 -2.99
C THR A 650 -24.21 -26.64 -1.65
N ALA A 651 -23.19 -26.90 -0.83
CA ALA A 651 -23.36 -27.53 0.49
C ALA A 651 -24.12 -26.67 1.53
N VAL A 652 -24.18 -25.35 1.33
CA VAL A 652 -24.90 -24.41 2.22
C VAL A 652 -26.09 -23.74 1.51
N PHE A 653 -26.47 -24.22 0.33
CA PHE A 653 -27.50 -23.64 -0.51
C PHE A 653 -28.81 -24.44 -0.40
N ASP A 654 -29.90 -23.78 0.03
CA ASP A 654 -31.26 -24.36 0.07
C ASP A 654 -32.19 -23.66 -0.94
N SER A 655 -32.52 -24.33 -2.05
CA SER A 655 -33.35 -23.74 -3.11
C SER A 655 -34.75 -23.32 -2.68
N THR A 656 -35.27 -23.85 -1.57
CA THR A 656 -36.66 -23.62 -1.17
C THR A 656 -36.84 -22.28 -0.45
N THR A 657 -35.84 -21.84 0.29
CA THR A 657 -35.97 -20.66 1.17
C THR A 657 -34.89 -19.60 0.99
N TRP A 658 -33.83 -19.90 0.25
CA TRP A 658 -32.66 -19.04 0.15
C TRP A 658 -32.91 -17.78 -0.70
N ARG A 659 -32.39 -16.65 -0.22
CA ARG A 659 -32.50 -15.33 -0.87
C ARG A 659 -31.16 -14.59 -0.94
N GLY A 660 -30.12 -15.13 -0.31
CA GLY A 660 -28.84 -14.48 -0.19
C GLY A 660 -27.85 -15.23 0.69
N ILE A 661 -26.66 -14.65 0.81
CA ILE A 661 -25.61 -15.16 1.68
C ILE A 661 -25.29 -14.19 2.82
N ALA A 662 -24.76 -14.74 3.90
CA ALA A 662 -24.14 -13.99 4.97
C ALA A 662 -22.63 -14.25 5.03
N LEU A 663 -21.88 -13.23 5.44
CA LEU A 663 -20.50 -13.38 5.90
C LEU A 663 -20.50 -13.26 7.41
N ASP A 664 -20.36 -14.38 8.12
CA ASP A 664 -20.52 -14.42 9.58
C ASP A 664 -19.61 -15.46 10.26
N PRO A 665 -18.36 -15.07 10.55
CA PRO A 665 -17.40 -15.92 11.23
C PRO A 665 -17.63 -15.98 12.74
N ASN A 666 -18.38 -15.03 13.31
CA ASN A 666 -18.70 -14.93 14.75
C ASN A 666 -17.52 -15.22 15.70
N THR A 667 -16.35 -14.64 15.40
CA THR A 667 -15.10 -14.85 16.15
C THR A 667 -14.30 -13.55 16.25
N THR A 668 -13.43 -13.47 17.25
CA THR A 668 -12.48 -12.36 17.44
C THR A 668 -11.13 -12.58 16.75
N ASP A 669 -10.91 -13.77 16.17
CA ASP A 669 -9.70 -14.08 15.41
C ASP A 669 -9.58 -13.17 14.17
N LYS A 670 -8.45 -12.48 14.09
CA LYS A 670 -8.11 -11.52 13.02
C LYS A 670 -8.01 -12.16 11.64
N THR A 671 -7.80 -13.48 11.56
CA THR A 671 -7.81 -14.25 10.31
C THR A 671 -9.13 -14.11 9.55
N PHE A 672 -10.22 -13.81 10.26
CA PHE A 672 -11.55 -13.64 9.69
C PHE A 672 -11.95 -12.17 9.49
N TYR A 673 -11.09 -11.21 9.86
CA TYR A 673 -11.37 -9.80 9.60
C TYR A 673 -11.02 -9.43 8.16
N GLY A 674 -12.05 -9.21 7.37
CA GLY A 674 -11.92 -8.82 5.97
C GLY A 674 -13.11 -8.01 5.48
N ARG A 675 -12.89 -7.32 4.36
CA ARG A 675 -13.90 -6.53 3.66
C ARG A 675 -14.06 -7.04 2.24
N ALA A 676 -15.24 -7.56 1.95
CA ALA A 676 -15.67 -7.84 0.60
C ALA A 676 -16.36 -6.62 0.02
N ARG A 677 -16.22 -6.44 -1.30
CA ARG A 677 -16.98 -5.44 -2.04
C ARG A 677 -18.45 -5.82 -2.10
N GLY A 678 -19.31 -4.81 -2.10
CA GLY A 678 -20.76 -4.96 -2.04
C GLY A 678 -21.49 -4.44 -3.27
N TYR A 679 -22.81 -4.40 -3.18
CA TYR A 679 -23.71 -3.86 -4.19
C TYR A 679 -23.36 -2.42 -4.58
N GLY A 680 -23.32 -2.15 -5.89
CA GLY A 680 -22.97 -0.84 -6.45
C GLY A 680 -21.47 -0.52 -6.47
N GLN A 681 -20.61 -1.41 -5.96
CA GLN A 681 -19.16 -1.28 -6.07
C GLN A 681 -18.63 -2.08 -7.27
N THR A 682 -17.39 -1.81 -7.68
CA THR A 682 -16.69 -2.59 -8.71
C THR A 682 -16.44 -4.02 -8.23
N TYR A 683 -16.64 -5.02 -9.10
CA TYR A 683 -16.63 -6.45 -8.74
C TYR A 683 -17.61 -6.81 -7.60
N PRO A 684 -18.92 -6.46 -7.74
CA PRO A 684 -19.90 -6.74 -6.71
C PRO A 684 -20.17 -8.25 -6.58
N PRO A 685 -20.76 -8.71 -5.47
CA PRO A 685 -21.12 -10.11 -5.31
C PRO A 685 -22.06 -10.59 -6.42
N LYS A 686 -21.83 -11.83 -6.89
CA LYS A 686 -22.67 -12.49 -7.89
C LYS A 686 -22.92 -13.92 -7.47
N LEU A 687 -24.08 -14.44 -7.79
CA LEU A 687 -24.44 -15.84 -7.59
C LEU A 687 -24.64 -16.49 -8.96
N ARG A 688 -24.05 -17.65 -9.19
CA ARG A 688 -24.29 -18.49 -10.36
C ARG A 688 -24.93 -19.78 -9.90
N VAL A 689 -26.09 -20.12 -10.46
CA VAL A 689 -26.81 -21.36 -10.14
C VAL A 689 -27.02 -22.16 -11.41
N THR A 690 -26.59 -23.41 -11.37
CA THR A 690 -26.88 -24.43 -12.38
C THR A 690 -27.98 -25.32 -11.84
N TYR A 691 -29.11 -25.37 -12.54
CA TYR A 691 -30.29 -26.11 -12.11
C TYR A 691 -31.01 -26.76 -13.29
N THR A 692 -31.79 -27.79 -12.99
CA THR A 692 -32.56 -28.56 -13.93
C THR A 692 -34.05 -28.36 -13.64
N LYS A 693 -34.85 -28.00 -14.66
CA LYS A 693 -36.28 -27.70 -14.53
C LYS A 693 -37.08 -28.20 -15.72
#